data_AF-A0A4S9V7T0-F1
#
_entry.id   AF-A0A4S9V7T0-F1
#
_cell.length_a   1.000
_cell.length_b   1.000
_cell.length_c   1.000
_cell.angle_alpha   90.00
_cell.angle_beta   90.00
_cell.angle_gamma   90.00
#
_symmetry.space_group_name_H-M   'P 1'
#
loop_
_entity.id
_entity.type
_entity.pdbx_description
1 polymer ?
#
loop_
_entity_poly.entity_id
_entity_poly.type
_entity_poly.pdbx_seq_one_letter_code
_entity_poly.pdbx_strand_id
1 'polypeptide(L)'
;MERASFKRKGEFGANNNSRKSVKLDEPTGPPSKPSGKMTFAERMMAKMGYKQGQGLGKEGEGIVNPIEVKLRPQGAGVGAVKEKTDQYKAEQRRKAEAKGEEYEDSSDEERRARKRRNERKKEERAGGVGGSRRKMKYRTVEDVRAAAPGLELPKAMLGSIVDATGGTTKLLTSTAGLMTPVNVPAETEADKIAKRERLELEAFIEAWHGLQERKVVVEEQQGHLQMEINQSDDDIEKMRQMVMAVEGLNIANIDWSQAMQKLQKLQQDFRHDIESYNLSEAAVATITPLFKADLDDWDPLETPSYRLVEHLTHLKPILGLEKTSNALATSNLDIEPEQRRYRKQKTTTPYESLIHGIWLPKLRSTVTRWDVHDPSPLIAVVTAWRPLLPPFVYSNLLDQQIVPKLTDALASWNPRKRRHHHKSSSSDAPHTWLFPWLPLLPSYHLNPKASTGLLVDAKRKLRRVLDTCDVSSLLPGLEHWRNLFGTKDFDATMLRHLLPRLSSHLSQTFDINPADQDISPLEHVFLWQSYFTPAIFARLLVAEFFPKLHSVLHQWLTSPEASFEEIGAWYSWWKSVIPESLQRVQDVTAEFDKALRTINDALNLQEQGISLSELPAPAAGPVRPVITAASTATATSTPAASSTSKFAQQQELSFKDVVEEWCAENDLTLLPMREAHTATGSPLFRITASVSGKGGVVVFFSGDMVWCQKRKREDGFEPVGLDGGLFEE
;
A
#
# COMPACT_ATOMS: atom_id res chain seq x y z
N MET A 1 -42.16 -19.11 50.27
CA MET A 1 -42.54 -17.69 50.47
C MET A 1 -41.26 -16.87 50.47
N GLU A 2 -41.06 -15.82 49.71
CA GLU A 2 -41.65 -15.30 48.48
C GLU A 2 -40.65 -14.20 48.08
N ARG A 3 -40.13 -14.23 46.86
CA ARG A 3 -39.24 -13.18 46.36
C ARG A 3 -40.09 -11.94 46.06
N ALA A 4 -39.83 -10.84 46.76
CA ALA A 4 -40.41 -9.55 46.46
C ALA A 4 -39.74 -8.94 45.22
N SER A 5 -40.59 -8.50 44.31
CA SER A 5 -40.32 -7.87 43.03
C SER A 5 -40.16 -6.36 43.21
N PHE A 6 -39.20 -5.75 42.50
CA PHE A 6 -39.20 -4.31 42.28
C PHE A 6 -39.20 -4.01 40.79
N LYS A 7 -40.31 -3.39 40.36
CA LYS A 7 -40.55 -2.83 39.03
C LYS A 7 -39.75 -1.53 38.84
N ARG A 8 -39.38 -1.31 37.59
CA ARG A 8 -38.69 -0.15 37.02
C ARG A 8 -39.42 1.19 37.25
N LYS A 9 -38.64 2.27 37.34
CA LYS A 9 -39.02 3.60 36.87
C LYS A 9 -37.92 4.07 35.91
N GLY A 10 -38.30 4.34 34.66
CA GLY A 10 -37.39 4.72 33.60
C GLY A 10 -37.26 6.23 33.47
N GLU A 11 -36.17 6.64 32.82
CA GLU A 11 -36.08 7.83 31.96
C GLU A 11 -34.72 7.80 31.26
N PHE A 12 -34.70 7.44 29.97
CA PHE A 12 -33.71 7.98 29.03
C PHE A 12 -34.41 8.14 27.69
N GLY A 13 -34.44 9.40 27.26
CA GLY A 13 -35.19 9.89 26.11
C GLY A 13 -34.76 9.25 24.80
N ALA A 14 -35.76 9.13 23.94
CA ALA A 14 -35.63 8.79 22.54
C ALA A 14 -34.71 9.79 21.82
N ASN A 15 -33.79 9.26 21.02
CA ASN A 15 -33.40 9.95 19.80
C ASN A 15 -33.57 8.98 18.63
N ASN A 16 -34.59 9.28 17.84
CA ASN A 16 -35.15 8.45 16.80
C ASN A 16 -34.54 8.91 15.46
N ASN A 17 -33.72 8.09 14.81
CA ASN A 17 -33.46 8.27 13.39
C ASN A 17 -33.20 6.93 12.67
N SER A 18 -34.30 6.38 12.17
CA SER A 18 -34.49 5.84 10.81
C SER A 18 -33.40 4.94 10.21
N ARG A 19 -33.50 3.63 10.45
CA ARG A 19 -33.13 2.62 9.43
C ARG A 19 -34.37 2.30 8.59
N LYS A 20 -34.52 3.00 7.47
CA LYS A 20 -35.47 2.63 6.39
C LYS A 20 -35.00 1.31 5.77
N SER A 21 -35.78 0.25 5.95
CA SER A 21 -35.72 -0.96 5.13
C SER A 21 -36.19 -0.62 3.71
N VAL A 22 -35.33 -0.85 2.73
CA VAL A 22 -35.65 -0.70 1.31
C VAL A 22 -36.61 -1.83 0.90
N LYS A 23 -37.81 -1.46 0.46
CA LYS A 23 -38.72 -2.32 -0.30
C LYS A 23 -38.05 -2.65 -1.64
N LEU A 24 -38.02 -3.92 -2.00
CA LEU A 24 -37.76 -4.35 -3.37
C LEU A 24 -39.10 -4.81 -3.97
N ASP A 25 -39.55 -4.06 -4.95
CA ASP A 25 -40.66 -4.39 -5.84
C ASP A 25 -40.28 -5.59 -6.73
N GLU A 26 -41.25 -6.47 -6.98
CA GLU A 26 -41.21 -7.44 -8.08
C GLU A 26 -41.10 -6.71 -9.44
N PRO A 27 -40.32 -7.27 -10.38
CA PRO A 27 -40.65 -7.15 -11.79
C PRO A 27 -40.90 -8.53 -12.41
N THR A 28 -42.13 -8.71 -12.85
CA THR A 28 -42.59 -9.71 -13.82
C THR A 28 -41.99 -9.41 -15.19
N GLY A 29 -41.35 -10.40 -15.84
CA GLY A 29 -40.89 -10.33 -17.24
C GLY A 29 -39.93 -11.48 -17.62
N PRO A 30 -39.97 -12.02 -18.86
CA PRO A 30 -39.27 -13.26 -19.23
C PRO A 30 -37.75 -13.05 -19.40
N PRO A 31 -36.93 -14.11 -19.28
CA PRO A 31 -35.47 -13.97 -19.24
C PRO A 31 -34.87 -13.61 -20.61
N SER A 32 -34.14 -12.50 -20.66
CA SER A 32 -33.28 -12.13 -21.78
C SER A 32 -31.95 -12.91 -21.75
N LYS A 33 -31.46 -13.27 -22.93
CA LYS A 33 -30.22 -14.01 -23.23
C LYS A 33 -28.94 -13.40 -22.60
N PRO A 34 -27.86 -14.20 -22.40
CA PRO A 34 -26.68 -13.79 -21.64
C PRO A 34 -25.72 -12.92 -22.46
N SER A 35 -25.31 -11.78 -21.91
CA SER A 35 -24.21 -10.95 -22.42
C SER A 35 -22.87 -11.42 -21.83
N GLY A 36 -21.86 -11.60 -22.69
CA GLY A 36 -20.61 -12.31 -22.40
C GLY A 36 -19.50 -11.51 -21.70
N LYS A 37 -19.82 -10.60 -20.77
CA LYS A 37 -18.82 -9.74 -20.11
C LYS A 37 -18.74 -10.03 -18.61
N MET A 38 -17.73 -10.82 -18.22
CA MET A 38 -17.41 -11.10 -16.81
C MET A 38 -17.04 -9.81 -16.07
N THR A 39 -17.72 -9.51 -14.98
CA THR A 39 -17.43 -8.39 -14.07
C THR A 39 -16.01 -8.50 -13.48
N PHE A 40 -15.44 -7.38 -13.01
CA PHE A 40 -14.10 -7.37 -12.39
C PHE A 40 -13.98 -8.37 -11.23
N ALA A 41 -15.04 -8.47 -10.42
CA ALA A 41 -15.15 -9.45 -9.35
C ALA A 41 -15.13 -10.89 -9.90
N GLU A 42 -15.88 -11.18 -10.97
CA GLU A 42 -15.87 -12.51 -11.62
C GLU A 42 -14.51 -12.86 -12.22
N ARG A 43 -13.80 -11.90 -12.81
CA ARG A 43 -12.41 -12.10 -13.31
C ARG A 43 -11.44 -12.39 -12.17
N MET A 44 -11.55 -11.69 -11.04
CA MET A 44 -10.72 -11.93 -9.87
C MET A 44 -11.04 -13.29 -9.23
N MET A 45 -12.32 -13.64 -9.10
CA MET A 45 -12.77 -14.94 -8.59
C MET A 45 -12.29 -16.08 -9.50
N ALA A 46 -12.42 -15.93 -10.82
CA ALA A 46 -11.93 -16.91 -11.79
C ALA A 46 -10.42 -17.13 -11.71
N LYS A 47 -9.63 -16.06 -11.53
CA LYS A 47 -8.17 -16.14 -11.31
C LYS A 47 -7.81 -16.85 -10.00
N MET A 48 -8.70 -16.82 -9.01
CA MET A 48 -8.54 -17.51 -7.72
C MET A 48 -9.14 -18.93 -7.70
N GLY A 49 -9.58 -19.45 -8.86
CA GLY A 49 -10.04 -20.84 -9.04
C GLY A 49 -11.56 -21.02 -9.03
N TYR A 50 -12.35 -19.95 -8.97
CA TYR A 50 -13.81 -20.03 -9.01
C TYR A 50 -14.34 -20.38 -10.40
N LYS A 51 -15.30 -21.30 -10.47
CA LYS A 51 -16.07 -21.64 -11.69
C LYS A 51 -17.54 -21.31 -11.47
N GLN A 52 -18.20 -20.73 -12.48
CA GLN A 52 -19.62 -20.38 -12.40
C GLN A 52 -20.46 -21.64 -12.10
N GLY A 53 -21.25 -21.60 -11.02
CA GLY A 53 -22.02 -22.75 -10.52
C GLY A 53 -21.31 -23.62 -9.48
N GLN A 54 -20.04 -23.34 -9.15
CA GLN A 54 -19.32 -23.99 -8.05
C GLN A 54 -19.18 -23.06 -6.83
N GLY A 55 -18.81 -23.63 -5.68
CA GLY A 55 -18.57 -22.86 -4.47
C GLY A 55 -17.34 -21.97 -4.60
N LEU A 56 -17.28 -20.88 -3.86
CA LEU A 56 -16.10 -20.02 -3.80
C LEU A 56 -14.92 -20.73 -3.12
N GLY A 57 -13.74 -20.74 -3.76
CA GLY A 57 -12.51 -21.37 -3.24
C GLY A 57 -11.85 -22.29 -4.27
N LYS A 58 -10.54 -22.56 -4.12
CA LYS A 58 -9.78 -23.42 -5.06
C LYS A 58 -10.31 -24.85 -5.15
N GLU A 59 -10.87 -25.36 -4.04
CA GLU A 59 -11.52 -26.67 -3.96
C GLU A 59 -13.06 -26.60 -4.06
N GLY A 60 -13.62 -25.42 -4.29
CA GLY A 60 -15.07 -25.24 -4.43
C GLY A 60 -15.86 -25.36 -3.12
N GLU A 61 -15.23 -25.13 -1.98
CA GLU A 61 -15.79 -25.33 -0.62
C GLU A 61 -16.88 -24.32 -0.23
N GLY A 62 -16.93 -23.18 -0.91
CA GLY A 62 -17.86 -22.09 -0.60
C GLY A 62 -19.33 -22.40 -0.92
N ILE A 63 -20.23 -21.63 -0.31
CA ILE A 63 -21.67 -21.77 -0.48
C ILE A 63 -22.07 -21.25 -1.88
N VAL A 64 -22.85 -22.03 -2.64
CA VAL A 64 -23.28 -21.67 -4.02
C VAL A 64 -24.48 -20.74 -4.03
N ASN A 65 -25.50 -21.03 -3.21
CA ASN A 65 -26.74 -20.27 -3.15
C ASN A 65 -26.78 -19.43 -1.87
N PRO A 66 -27.29 -18.19 -1.90
CA PRO A 66 -27.47 -17.38 -0.69
C PRO A 66 -28.26 -18.12 0.39
N ILE A 67 -27.86 -17.93 1.65
CA ILE A 67 -28.43 -18.63 2.81
C ILE A 67 -29.92 -18.28 2.96
N GLU A 68 -30.80 -19.25 2.69
CA GLU A 68 -32.23 -19.11 2.98
C GLU A 68 -32.51 -19.26 4.48
N VAL A 69 -33.23 -18.29 5.04
CA VAL A 69 -33.70 -18.31 6.44
C VAL A 69 -35.15 -18.77 6.49
N LYS A 70 -35.41 -19.91 7.12
CA LYS A 70 -36.77 -20.42 7.35
C LYS A 70 -37.31 -19.90 8.68
N LEU A 71 -38.25 -18.95 8.62
CA LEU A 71 -38.96 -18.44 9.81
C LEU A 71 -39.84 -19.54 10.43
N ARG A 72 -39.78 -19.64 11.75
CA ARG A 72 -40.56 -20.62 12.53
C ARG A 72 -41.97 -20.09 12.76
N PRO A 73 -43.03 -20.89 12.58
CA PRO A 73 -44.36 -20.50 13.02
C PRO A 73 -44.38 -20.35 14.55
N GLN A 74 -44.94 -19.25 15.03
CA GLN A 74 -44.97 -18.90 16.45
C GLN A 74 -45.81 -19.92 17.22
N GLY A 75 -45.25 -20.53 18.27
CA GLY A 75 -45.94 -21.51 19.14
C GLY A 75 -45.65 -22.99 18.86
N ALA A 76 -44.84 -23.34 17.86
CA ALA A 76 -44.43 -24.73 17.61
C ALA A 76 -43.29 -25.19 18.54
N GLY A 77 -43.34 -26.41 19.08
CA GLY A 77 -42.27 -26.99 19.91
C GLY A 77 -41.03 -27.41 19.10
N VAL A 78 -39.86 -27.56 19.75
CA VAL A 78 -38.53 -27.77 19.11
C VAL A 78 -38.52 -28.92 18.09
N GLY A 79 -39.29 -30.00 18.31
CA GLY A 79 -39.34 -31.16 17.40
C GLY A 79 -40.34 -31.10 16.24
N ALA A 80 -41.19 -30.07 16.13
CA ALA A 80 -42.28 -30.05 15.14
C ALA A 80 -41.87 -29.55 13.74
N VAL A 81 -40.75 -28.84 13.63
CA VAL A 81 -40.28 -28.26 12.37
C VAL A 81 -38.86 -28.74 12.10
N LYS A 82 -38.62 -29.35 10.93
CA LYS A 82 -37.26 -29.68 10.48
C LYS A 82 -36.50 -28.36 10.26
N GLU A 83 -35.56 -28.07 11.17
CA GLU A 83 -34.83 -26.79 11.25
C GLU A 83 -33.77 -26.65 10.15
N LYS A 84 -33.27 -27.77 9.61
CA LYS A 84 -32.36 -27.78 8.46
C LYS A 84 -33.13 -27.45 7.16
N THR A 85 -32.80 -26.33 6.53
CA THR A 85 -33.25 -25.95 5.18
C THR A 85 -32.81 -26.99 4.14
N ASP A 86 -33.58 -27.16 3.08
CA ASP A 86 -33.26 -28.15 2.04
C ASP A 86 -32.00 -27.76 1.26
N GLN A 87 -31.69 -26.45 1.18
CA GLN A 87 -30.40 -25.95 0.73
C GLN A 87 -29.23 -26.48 1.57
N TYR A 88 -29.34 -26.41 2.90
CA TYR A 88 -28.29 -26.87 3.82
C TYR A 88 -28.03 -28.37 3.70
N LYS A 89 -29.08 -29.17 3.50
CA LYS A 89 -28.95 -30.62 3.27
C LYS A 89 -28.28 -30.94 1.94
N ALA A 90 -28.63 -30.21 0.87
CA ALA A 90 -28.02 -30.39 -0.44
C ALA A 90 -26.53 -30.00 -0.45
N GLU A 91 -26.16 -28.94 0.29
CA GLU A 91 -24.76 -28.52 0.40
C GLU A 91 -23.93 -29.52 1.22
N GLN A 92 -24.46 -30.03 2.33
CA GLN A 92 -23.81 -31.07 3.13
C GLN A 92 -23.64 -32.38 2.34
N ARG A 93 -24.66 -32.79 1.59
CA ARG A 93 -24.58 -33.95 0.69
C ARG A 93 -23.49 -33.78 -0.36
N ARG A 94 -23.40 -32.60 -0.98
CA ARG A 94 -22.34 -32.31 -1.96
C ARG A 94 -20.95 -32.32 -1.33
N LYS A 95 -20.79 -31.79 -0.11
CA LYS A 95 -19.52 -31.79 0.64
C LYS A 95 -19.07 -33.20 1.01
N ALA A 96 -20.00 -34.06 1.41
CA ALA A 96 -19.74 -35.48 1.67
C ALA A 96 -19.39 -36.25 0.38
N GLU A 97 -20.14 -36.04 -0.71
CA GLU A 97 -19.83 -36.63 -2.02
C GLU A 97 -18.45 -36.17 -2.55
N ALA A 98 -18.06 -34.92 -2.32
CA ALA A 98 -16.72 -34.41 -2.67
C ALA A 98 -15.59 -35.02 -1.83
N LYS A 99 -15.88 -35.46 -0.61
CA LYS A 99 -14.94 -36.19 0.27
C LYS A 99 -14.95 -37.71 0.04
N GLY A 100 -15.82 -38.23 -0.84
CA GLY A 100 -15.98 -39.66 -1.11
C GLY A 100 -16.73 -40.43 -0.01
N GLU A 101 -17.43 -39.72 0.87
CA GLU A 101 -18.24 -40.29 1.96
C GLU A 101 -19.73 -40.32 1.55
N GLU A 102 -20.45 -41.40 1.86
CA GLU A 102 -21.89 -41.48 1.62
C GLU A 102 -22.61 -40.62 2.66
N TYR A 103 -23.28 -39.55 2.22
CA TYR A 103 -24.05 -38.69 3.12
C TYR A 103 -25.30 -39.41 3.61
N GLU A 104 -25.26 -39.91 4.84
CA GLU A 104 -26.41 -40.49 5.51
C GLU A 104 -27.21 -39.38 6.22
N ASP A 105 -28.32 -38.93 5.64
CA ASP A 105 -29.27 -38.08 6.37
C ASP A 105 -29.88 -38.92 7.51
N SER A 106 -30.14 -38.29 8.67
CA SER A 106 -30.85 -38.94 9.79
C SER A 106 -32.19 -39.54 9.34
N SER A 107 -32.80 -38.98 8.28
CA SER A 107 -33.98 -39.53 7.62
C SER A 107 -33.72 -40.81 6.81
N ASP A 108 -32.53 -41.02 6.25
CA ASP A 108 -32.17 -42.22 5.49
C ASP A 108 -31.75 -43.36 6.42
N GLU A 109 -31.14 -43.07 7.56
CA GLU A 109 -30.94 -44.05 8.63
C GLU A 109 -32.27 -44.49 9.23
N GLU A 110 -33.21 -43.56 9.44
CA GLU A 110 -34.58 -43.87 9.85
C GLU A 110 -35.38 -44.59 8.75
N ARG A 111 -35.16 -44.27 7.46
CA ARG A 111 -35.77 -45.01 6.33
C ARG A 111 -35.19 -46.41 6.17
N ARG A 112 -33.87 -46.59 6.35
CA ARG A 112 -33.18 -47.88 6.35
C ARG A 112 -33.60 -48.70 7.56
N ALA A 113 -33.75 -48.10 8.73
CA ALA A 113 -34.33 -48.73 9.92
C ALA A 113 -35.80 -49.11 9.70
N ARG A 114 -36.59 -48.25 9.04
CA ARG A 114 -37.99 -48.53 8.69
C ARG A 114 -38.12 -49.58 7.59
N LYS A 115 -37.18 -49.64 6.64
CA LYS A 115 -37.07 -50.67 5.60
C LYS A 115 -36.64 -51.99 6.21
N ARG A 116 -35.63 -52.02 7.10
CA ARG A 116 -35.26 -53.18 7.94
C ARG A 116 -36.42 -53.65 8.81
N ARG A 117 -37.23 -52.72 9.36
CA ARG A 117 -38.46 -53.03 10.11
C ARG A 117 -39.56 -53.58 9.20
N ASN A 118 -39.68 -53.09 7.97
CA ASN A 118 -40.64 -53.60 6.98
C ASN A 118 -40.18 -54.93 6.36
N GLU A 119 -38.89 -55.17 6.20
CA GLU A 119 -38.28 -56.43 5.77
C GLU A 119 -38.46 -57.47 6.87
N ARG A 120 -38.22 -57.13 8.15
CA ARG A 120 -38.61 -57.96 9.31
C ARG A 120 -40.12 -58.26 9.32
N LYS A 121 -40.97 -57.27 9.02
CA LYS A 121 -42.43 -57.49 8.89
C LYS A 121 -42.81 -58.32 7.66
N LYS A 122 -41.99 -58.29 6.59
CA LYS A 122 -42.20 -59.08 5.36
C LYS A 122 -41.72 -60.51 5.55
N GLU A 123 -40.64 -60.74 6.28
CA GLU A 123 -40.24 -62.07 6.80
C GLU A 123 -41.31 -62.63 7.76
N GLU A 124 -41.87 -61.80 8.65
CA GLU A 124 -42.99 -62.16 9.51
C GLU A 124 -44.31 -62.41 8.75
N ARG A 125 -44.46 -61.92 7.50
CA ARG A 125 -45.65 -62.14 6.65
C ARG A 125 -45.46 -63.20 5.56
N ALA A 126 -44.23 -63.49 5.14
CA ALA A 126 -43.89 -64.55 4.19
C ALA A 126 -43.88 -65.94 4.86
N GLY A 127 -43.82 -66.00 6.20
CA GLY A 127 -44.27 -67.15 6.99
C GLY A 127 -45.79 -67.18 7.12
N GLY A 128 -46.50 -67.39 6.02
CA GLY A 128 -47.94 -67.59 6.02
C GLY A 128 -48.33 -68.98 6.53
N VAL A 129 -49.35 -69.01 7.38
CA VAL A 129 -50.12 -70.17 7.89
C VAL A 129 -49.52 -70.90 9.09
N GLY A 130 -50.14 -70.69 10.26
CA GLY A 130 -49.85 -71.40 11.50
C GLY A 130 -49.24 -70.48 12.57
N GLY A 131 -50.09 -69.70 13.23
CA GLY A 131 -49.72 -68.86 14.37
C GLY A 131 -49.22 -69.71 15.55
N SER A 132 -47.96 -70.12 15.51
CA SER A 132 -47.23 -70.55 16.69
C SER A 132 -46.83 -69.27 17.44
N ARG A 133 -47.53 -69.00 18.54
CA ARG A 133 -47.08 -68.04 19.57
C ARG A 133 -45.57 -68.21 19.72
N ARG A 134 -44.78 -67.14 19.52
CA ARG A 134 -43.39 -67.12 19.99
C ARG A 134 -43.43 -67.66 21.42
N LYS A 135 -42.84 -68.84 21.65
CA LYS A 135 -42.76 -69.42 23.00
C LYS A 135 -42.20 -68.30 23.89
N MET A 136 -42.94 -67.92 24.93
CA MET A 136 -42.47 -66.97 25.92
C MET A 136 -41.16 -67.54 26.44
N LYS A 137 -40.03 -66.93 26.05
CA LYS A 137 -38.75 -67.23 26.68
C LYS A 137 -38.83 -66.56 28.05
N TYR A 138 -39.09 -67.36 29.07
CA TYR A 138 -39.01 -66.90 30.45
C TYR A 138 -37.57 -66.46 30.69
N ARG A 139 -37.37 -65.16 30.98
CA ARG A 139 -36.08 -64.69 31.50
C ARG A 139 -35.99 -65.21 32.93
N THR A 140 -34.99 -66.02 33.21
CA THR A 140 -34.68 -66.44 34.58
C THR A 140 -34.19 -65.24 35.38
N VAL A 141 -34.34 -65.30 36.70
CA VAL A 141 -33.85 -64.25 37.61
C VAL A 141 -32.34 -64.07 37.47
N GLU A 142 -31.61 -65.13 37.11
CA GLU A 142 -30.19 -65.09 36.81
C GLU A 142 -29.88 -64.28 35.54
N ASP A 143 -30.69 -64.39 34.49
CA ASP A 143 -30.55 -63.59 33.26
C ASP A 143 -30.87 -62.10 33.51
N VAL A 144 -31.81 -61.80 34.41
CA VAL A 144 -32.13 -60.42 34.83
C VAL A 144 -31.00 -59.84 35.69
N ARG A 145 -30.42 -60.65 36.58
CA ARG A 145 -29.24 -60.28 37.39
C ARG A 145 -27.99 -60.11 36.54
N ALA A 146 -27.84 -60.90 35.48
CA ALA A 146 -26.75 -60.77 34.51
C ALA A 146 -26.93 -59.53 33.60
N ALA A 147 -28.16 -59.16 33.27
CA ALA A 147 -28.47 -57.94 32.51
C ALA A 147 -28.33 -56.65 33.34
N ALA A 148 -28.50 -56.73 34.66
CA ALA A 148 -28.34 -55.63 35.61
C ALA A 148 -27.40 -56.03 36.78
N PRO A 149 -26.08 -56.12 36.52
CA PRO A 149 -25.11 -56.47 37.55
C PRO A 149 -25.07 -55.37 38.62
N GLY A 150 -25.47 -55.72 39.86
CA GLY A 150 -25.50 -54.81 41.01
C GLY A 150 -26.87 -54.35 41.49
N LEU A 151 -27.96 -54.74 40.80
CA LEU A 151 -29.33 -54.42 41.23
C LEU A 151 -29.80 -55.38 42.35
N GLU A 152 -29.83 -54.91 43.60
CA GLU A 152 -30.47 -55.64 44.69
C GLU A 152 -31.99 -55.43 44.66
N LEU A 153 -32.71 -56.36 44.03
CA LEU A 153 -34.17 -56.39 44.09
C LEU A 153 -34.63 -56.74 45.52
N PRO A 154 -35.60 -56.02 46.11
CA PRO A 154 -36.16 -56.36 47.41
C PRO A 154 -36.65 -57.81 47.46
N LYS A 155 -36.25 -58.56 48.50
CA LYS A 155 -36.53 -60.01 48.65
C LYS A 155 -38.03 -60.38 48.57
N ALA A 156 -38.92 -59.42 48.83
CA ALA A 156 -40.37 -59.59 48.72
C ALA A 156 -40.85 -59.80 47.26
N MET A 157 -40.18 -59.22 46.27
CA MET A 157 -40.52 -59.33 44.84
C MET A 157 -39.99 -60.63 44.19
N LEU A 158 -39.02 -61.29 44.83
CA LEU A 158 -38.48 -62.59 44.42
C LEU A 158 -39.35 -63.78 44.91
N GLY A 159 -40.37 -63.53 45.74
CA GLY A 159 -41.22 -64.59 46.31
C GLY A 159 -42.30 -65.13 45.36
N SER A 160 -42.67 -64.37 44.31
CA SER A 160 -43.73 -64.71 43.34
C SER A 160 -43.17 -65.35 42.06
N ILE A 161 -42.06 -66.10 42.18
CA ILE A 161 -41.45 -66.79 41.04
C ILE A 161 -42.09 -68.18 40.92
N VAL A 162 -42.72 -68.44 39.77
CA VAL A 162 -43.22 -69.78 39.42
C VAL A 162 -42.03 -70.65 39.01
N ASP A 163 -41.70 -71.65 39.81
CA ASP A 163 -40.74 -72.68 39.42
C ASP A 163 -41.39 -73.60 38.38
N ALA A 164 -40.87 -73.53 37.15
CA ALA A 164 -41.33 -74.32 36.00
C ALA A 164 -40.29 -75.35 35.55
N THR A 165 -39.27 -75.66 36.37
CA THR A 165 -38.26 -76.68 36.03
C THR A 165 -38.71 -78.12 36.31
N GLY A 166 -39.85 -78.31 36.99
CA GLY A 166 -40.51 -79.60 37.18
C GLY A 166 -41.81 -79.76 36.38
N GLY A 167 -42.31 -80.99 36.24
CA GLY A 167 -43.55 -81.32 35.51
C GLY A 167 -44.86 -80.73 36.06
N THR A 168 -44.79 -79.93 37.15
CA THR A 168 -45.90 -79.12 37.68
C THR A 168 -45.35 -77.79 38.19
N THR A 169 -46.00 -76.69 37.83
CA THR A 169 -45.63 -75.32 38.26
C THR A 169 -46.02 -75.11 39.72
N LYS A 170 -45.06 -74.87 40.61
CA LYS A 170 -45.32 -74.59 42.03
C LYS A 170 -45.03 -73.12 42.34
N LEU A 171 -46.00 -72.45 42.97
CA LEU A 171 -45.83 -71.14 43.59
C LEU A 171 -45.34 -71.36 45.03
N LEU A 172 -44.16 -70.85 45.36
CA LEU A 172 -43.61 -70.89 46.71
C LEU A 172 -44.02 -69.61 47.46
N THR A 173 -45.23 -69.59 48.01
CA THR A 173 -45.59 -69.08 49.36
C THR A 173 -47.12 -69.10 49.47
N SER A 174 -47.61 -69.92 50.40
CA SER A 174 -49.02 -70.21 50.66
C SER A 174 -49.68 -69.15 51.55
N THR A 175 -50.86 -68.63 51.17
CA THR A 175 -51.91 -68.21 52.11
C THR A 175 -53.31 -68.41 51.50
N ALA A 176 -53.98 -69.47 51.96
CA ALA A 176 -55.43 -69.62 52.18
C ALA A 176 -56.49 -69.30 51.09
N GLY A 177 -57.02 -70.37 50.48
CA GLY A 177 -58.46 -70.75 50.42
C GLY A 177 -59.52 -69.80 49.82
N LEU A 178 -60.20 -70.22 48.74
CA LEU A 178 -61.61 -70.68 48.75
C LEU A 178 -62.07 -71.22 47.36
N MET A 179 -62.92 -72.24 47.45
CA MET A 179 -63.59 -73.12 46.47
C MET A 179 -64.19 -72.57 45.15
N THR A 180 -64.07 -73.42 44.10
CA THR A 180 -65.02 -73.80 43.01
C THR A 180 -65.28 -72.89 41.78
N PRO A 181 -65.59 -73.50 40.59
CA PRO A 181 -65.33 -72.91 39.27
C PRO A 181 -66.59 -72.43 38.54
N VAL A 182 -66.55 -71.28 37.86
CA VAL A 182 -67.33 -71.03 36.63
C VAL A 182 -66.55 -70.09 35.68
N ASN A 183 -66.65 -70.44 34.41
CA ASN A 183 -66.00 -69.99 33.19
C ASN A 183 -66.28 -68.52 32.77
N VAL A 184 -65.26 -67.67 32.79
CA VAL A 184 -65.06 -66.50 31.89
C VAL A 184 -63.54 -66.30 31.78
N PRO A 185 -62.93 -66.06 30.59
CA PRO A 185 -61.51 -65.68 30.52
C PRO A 185 -61.34 -64.23 30.96
N ALA A 186 -61.65 -63.95 32.23
CA ALA A 186 -61.17 -62.77 32.91
C ALA A 186 -59.80 -63.13 33.47
N GLU A 187 -58.80 -62.32 33.17
CA GLU A 187 -57.45 -62.45 33.74
C GLU A 187 -57.55 -62.70 35.24
N THR A 188 -56.94 -63.80 35.71
CA THR A 188 -57.02 -64.17 37.14
C THR A 188 -56.43 -63.04 37.99
N GLU A 189 -56.87 -62.90 39.25
CA GLU A 189 -56.27 -61.90 40.15
C GLU A 189 -54.75 -62.09 40.26
N ALA A 190 -54.28 -63.33 40.17
CA ALA A 190 -52.87 -63.69 40.07
C ALA A 190 -52.19 -63.12 38.80
N ASP A 191 -52.83 -63.17 37.64
CA ASP A 191 -52.29 -62.56 36.41
C ASP A 191 -52.21 -61.03 36.52
N LYS A 192 -53.16 -60.39 37.20
CA LYS A 192 -53.15 -58.94 37.45
C LYS A 192 -52.05 -58.55 38.44
N ILE A 193 -51.79 -59.38 39.45
CA ILE A 193 -50.67 -59.19 40.40
C ILE A 193 -49.35 -59.38 39.67
N ALA A 194 -49.18 -60.47 38.91
CA ALA A 194 -47.96 -60.74 38.13
C ALA A 194 -47.69 -59.63 37.08
N LYS A 195 -48.73 -59.05 36.47
CA LYS A 195 -48.58 -57.90 35.58
C LYS A 195 -48.13 -56.64 36.32
N ARG A 196 -48.67 -56.36 37.52
CA ARG A 196 -48.22 -55.22 38.34
C ARG A 196 -46.78 -55.40 38.79
N GLU A 197 -46.43 -56.56 39.31
CA GLU A 197 -45.06 -56.90 39.73
C GLU A 197 -44.08 -56.84 38.55
N ARG A 198 -44.50 -57.28 37.36
CA ARG A 198 -43.70 -57.14 36.14
C ARG A 198 -43.50 -55.68 35.75
N LEU A 199 -44.55 -54.86 35.78
CA LEU A 199 -44.44 -53.43 35.47
C LEU A 199 -43.57 -52.71 36.51
N GLU A 200 -43.64 -53.09 37.78
CA GLU A 200 -42.78 -52.57 38.84
C GLU A 200 -41.32 -52.98 38.62
N LEU A 201 -41.05 -54.23 38.24
CA LEU A 201 -39.71 -54.71 37.91
C LEU A 201 -39.14 -54.03 36.66
N GLU A 202 -39.96 -53.84 35.62
CA GLU A 202 -39.59 -53.06 34.44
C GLU A 202 -39.28 -51.61 34.83
N ALA A 203 -40.07 -50.99 35.71
CA ALA A 203 -39.80 -49.64 36.23
C ALA A 203 -38.53 -49.55 37.08
N PHE A 204 -38.19 -50.57 37.88
CA PHE A 204 -36.93 -50.62 38.62
C PHE A 204 -35.72 -50.77 37.71
N ILE A 205 -35.83 -51.59 36.66
CA ILE A 205 -34.76 -51.75 35.66
C ILE A 205 -34.56 -50.45 34.89
N GLU A 206 -35.65 -49.76 34.50
CA GLU A 206 -35.58 -48.46 33.85
C GLU A 206 -34.96 -47.40 34.77
N ALA A 207 -35.35 -47.37 36.06
CA ALA A 207 -34.74 -46.48 37.06
C ALA A 207 -33.24 -46.78 37.28
N TRP A 208 -32.85 -48.06 37.27
CA TRP A 208 -31.46 -48.49 37.36
C TRP A 208 -30.64 -48.06 36.13
N HIS A 209 -31.17 -48.27 34.92
CA HIS A 209 -30.54 -47.78 33.70
C HIS A 209 -30.43 -46.26 33.71
N GLY A 210 -31.47 -45.54 34.13
CA GLY A 210 -31.43 -44.08 34.28
C GLY A 210 -30.40 -43.61 35.32
N LEU A 211 -30.19 -44.37 36.40
CA LEU A 211 -29.11 -44.10 37.36
C LEU A 211 -27.74 -44.37 36.76
N GLN A 212 -27.57 -45.45 35.99
CA GLN A 212 -26.31 -45.78 35.34
C GLN A 212 -25.94 -44.77 34.25
N GLU A 213 -26.90 -44.33 33.45
CA GLU A 213 -26.72 -43.25 32.47
C GLU A 213 -26.33 -41.95 33.17
N ARG A 214 -27.01 -41.57 34.26
CA ARG A 214 -26.64 -40.40 35.06
C ARG A 214 -25.23 -40.53 35.63
N LYS A 215 -24.85 -41.73 36.10
CA LYS A 215 -23.49 -41.98 36.61
C LYS A 215 -22.46 -41.74 35.52
N VAL A 216 -22.65 -42.28 34.32
CA VAL A 216 -21.75 -42.07 33.18
C VAL A 216 -21.66 -40.59 32.81
N VAL A 217 -22.80 -39.88 32.74
CA VAL A 217 -22.81 -38.44 32.47
C VAL A 217 -22.06 -37.66 33.55
N VAL A 218 -22.22 -38.02 34.83
CA VAL A 218 -21.48 -37.38 35.93
C VAL A 218 -19.99 -37.68 35.85
N GLU A 219 -19.59 -38.90 35.48
CA GLU A 219 -18.18 -39.27 35.28
C GLU A 219 -17.55 -38.52 34.10
N GLU A 220 -18.27 -38.35 32.98
CA GLU A 220 -17.84 -37.53 31.85
C GLU A 220 -17.70 -36.05 32.25
N GLN A 221 -18.68 -35.51 32.97
CA GLN A 221 -18.64 -34.14 33.48
C GLN A 221 -17.48 -33.93 34.46
N GLN A 222 -17.23 -34.88 35.35
CA GLN A 222 -16.09 -34.87 36.25
C GLN A 222 -14.78 -34.88 35.47
N GLY A 223 -14.67 -35.72 34.43
CA GLY A 223 -13.51 -35.75 33.54
C GLY A 223 -13.27 -34.42 32.84
N HIS A 224 -14.32 -33.79 32.31
CA HIS A 224 -14.23 -32.47 31.69
C HIS A 224 -13.79 -31.38 32.67
N LEU A 225 -14.40 -31.32 33.86
CA LEU A 225 -14.02 -30.37 34.91
C LEU A 225 -12.57 -30.58 35.37
N GLN A 226 -12.13 -31.84 35.47
CA GLN A 226 -10.74 -32.14 35.84
C GLN A 226 -9.75 -31.63 34.78
N MET A 227 -10.07 -31.73 33.50
CA MET A 227 -9.23 -31.18 32.43
C MET A 227 -9.18 -29.65 32.48
N GLU A 228 -10.30 -28.98 32.76
CA GLU A 228 -10.37 -27.53 32.91
C GLU A 228 -9.55 -27.04 34.13
N ILE A 229 -9.63 -27.76 35.25
CA ILE A 229 -8.80 -27.49 36.44
C ILE A 229 -7.32 -27.61 36.08
N ASN A 230 -6.90 -28.72 35.45
CA ASN A 230 -5.50 -28.93 35.08
C ASN A 230 -5.00 -27.83 34.13
N GLN A 231 -5.82 -27.42 33.15
CA GLN A 231 -5.46 -26.32 32.24
C GLN A 231 -5.31 -24.99 33.00
N SER A 232 -6.21 -24.71 33.94
CA SER A 232 -6.13 -23.50 34.76
C SER A 232 -4.91 -23.50 35.70
N ASP A 233 -4.54 -24.66 36.25
CA ASP A 233 -3.35 -24.82 37.09
C ASP A 233 -2.06 -24.58 36.29
N ASP A 234 -1.98 -25.10 35.07
CA ASP A 234 -0.87 -24.85 34.15
C ASP A 234 -0.72 -23.35 33.81
N ASP A 235 -1.83 -22.65 33.61
CA ASP A 235 -1.82 -21.21 33.31
C ASP A 235 -1.48 -20.36 34.54
N ILE A 236 -1.93 -20.76 35.73
CA ILE A 236 -1.53 -20.13 37.00
C ILE A 236 -0.02 -20.30 37.22
N GLU A 237 0.54 -21.47 36.96
CA GLU A 237 1.97 -21.73 37.15
C GLU A 237 2.82 -20.89 36.17
N LYS A 238 2.41 -20.76 34.91
CA LYS A 238 3.05 -19.85 33.95
C LYS A 238 3.00 -18.39 34.41
N MET A 239 1.83 -17.92 34.89
CA MET A 239 1.72 -16.55 35.40
C MET A 239 2.58 -16.33 36.65
N ARG A 240 2.69 -17.32 37.55
CA ARG A 240 3.60 -17.25 38.71
C ARG A 240 5.06 -17.13 38.28
N GLN A 241 5.49 -17.93 37.31
CA GLN A 241 6.85 -17.84 36.76
C GLN A 241 7.11 -16.47 36.13
N MET A 242 6.14 -15.91 35.40
CA MET A 242 6.22 -14.57 34.84
C MET A 242 6.35 -13.49 35.92
N VAL A 243 5.50 -13.53 36.96
CA VAL A 243 5.57 -12.58 38.08
C VAL A 243 6.91 -12.67 38.80
N MET A 244 7.39 -13.88 39.10
CA MET A 244 8.71 -14.08 39.72
C MET A 244 9.84 -13.53 38.85
N ALA A 245 9.77 -13.72 37.53
CA ALA A 245 10.76 -13.18 36.60
C ALA A 245 10.75 -11.64 36.59
N VAL A 246 9.56 -11.01 36.62
CA VAL A 246 9.41 -9.55 36.66
C VAL A 246 9.84 -8.96 38.01
N GLU A 247 9.47 -9.58 39.13
CA GLU A 247 9.94 -9.18 40.47
C GLU A 247 11.46 -9.29 40.57
N GLY A 248 12.05 -10.31 39.94
CA GLY A 248 13.50 -10.46 39.82
C GLY A 248 14.20 -9.33 39.06
N LEU A 249 13.46 -8.49 38.33
CA LEU A 249 13.97 -7.28 37.67
C LEU A 249 13.90 -6.02 38.56
N ASN A 250 13.22 -6.06 39.72
CA ASN A 250 13.06 -4.90 40.60
C ASN A 250 14.19 -4.76 41.64
N ILE A 251 15.43 -5.08 41.27
CA ILE A 251 16.56 -5.01 42.21
C ILE A 251 17.07 -3.56 42.25
N ALA A 252 17.20 -3.00 43.45
CA ALA A 252 17.52 -1.59 43.70
C ALA A 252 18.93 -1.13 43.25
N ASN A 253 19.70 -1.96 42.53
CA ASN A 253 21.02 -1.62 42.02
C ASN A 253 21.44 -2.62 40.92
N ILE A 254 20.74 -2.60 39.78
CA ILE A 254 21.02 -3.54 38.68
C ILE A 254 22.11 -2.99 37.78
N ASP A 255 23.16 -3.77 37.55
CA ASP A 255 24.12 -3.49 36.49
C ASP A 255 23.53 -3.81 35.12
N TRP A 256 23.96 -3.10 34.07
CA TRP A 256 23.55 -3.35 32.68
C TRP A 256 23.69 -4.81 32.24
N SER A 257 24.75 -5.50 32.67
CA SER A 257 24.98 -6.92 32.37
C SER A 257 23.91 -7.82 32.99
N GLN A 258 23.53 -7.54 34.24
CA GLN A 258 22.51 -8.28 34.98
C GLN A 258 21.11 -7.98 34.43
N ALA A 259 20.81 -6.73 34.10
CA ALA A 259 19.58 -6.34 33.40
C ALA A 259 19.46 -7.11 32.07
N MET A 260 20.51 -7.08 31.25
CA MET A 260 20.52 -7.72 29.93
C MET A 260 20.27 -9.21 30.04
N GLN A 261 20.97 -9.91 30.96
CA GLN A 261 20.81 -11.35 31.12
C GLN A 261 19.39 -11.73 31.55
N LYS A 262 18.79 -10.98 32.48
CA LYS A 262 17.44 -11.26 32.96
C LYS A 262 16.38 -10.93 31.92
N LEU A 263 16.51 -9.81 31.20
CA LEU A 263 15.60 -9.43 30.13
C LEU A 263 15.70 -10.37 28.93
N GLN A 264 16.90 -10.87 28.61
CA GLN A 264 17.10 -11.85 27.55
C GLN A 264 16.46 -13.20 27.91
N LYS A 265 16.58 -13.65 29.16
CA LYS A 265 15.86 -14.84 29.65
C LYS A 265 14.35 -14.65 29.56
N LEU A 266 13.83 -13.53 30.05
CA LEU A 266 12.41 -13.19 29.97
C LEU A 266 11.90 -13.18 28.51
N GLN A 267 12.71 -12.67 27.58
CA GLN A 267 12.40 -12.66 26.15
C GLN A 267 12.38 -14.07 25.52
N GLN A 268 13.27 -14.97 25.94
CA GLN A 268 13.33 -16.35 25.44
C GLN A 268 12.16 -17.17 25.97
N ASP A 269 11.87 -17.06 27.27
CA ASP A 269 10.87 -17.88 27.96
C ASP A 269 9.44 -17.43 27.62
N PHE A 270 9.19 -16.13 27.47
CA PHE A 270 7.83 -15.57 27.34
C PHE A 270 7.58 -14.81 26.02
N ARG A 271 8.26 -15.17 24.92
CA ARG A 271 8.20 -14.42 23.64
C ARG A 271 6.78 -14.06 23.16
N HIS A 272 5.85 -15.00 23.24
CA HIS A 272 4.47 -14.83 22.75
C HIS A 272 3.59 -14.02 23.71
N ASP A 273 4.01 -13.92 24.97
CA ASP A 273 3.26 -13.32 26.07
C ASP A 273 3.70 -11.87 26.37
N ILE A 274 4.74 -11.39 25.68
CA ILE A 274 5.28 -10.02 25.84
C ILE A 274 4.20 -8.95 25.61
N GLU A 275 3.34 -9.16 24.61
CA GLU A 275 2.32 -8.18 24.24
C GLU A 275 1.02 -8.35 25.01
N SER A 276 0.65 -9.58 25.37
CA SER A 276 -0.58 -9.85 26.13
C SER A 276 -0.48 -9.31 27.56
N TYR A 277 0.70 -9.40 28.18
CA TYR A 277 0.95 -8.97 29.55
C TYR A 277 1.74 -7.66 29.66
N ASN A 278 1.98 -6.94 28.56
CA ASN A 278 2.74 -5.69 28.53
C ASN A 278 4.12 -5.77 29.20
N LEU A 279 4.84 -6.89 29.04
CA LEU A 279 6.20 -7.06 29.59
C LEU A 279 7.20 -6.02 29.08
N SER A 280 6.89 -5.38 27.96
CA SER A 280 7.64 -4.23 27.43
C SER A 280 7.69 -3.05 28.41
N GLU A 281 6.66 -2.82 29.22
CA GLU A 281 6.62 -1.73 30.21
C GLU A 281 7.59 -2.02 31.36
N ALA A 282 7.59 -3.25 31.89
CA ALA A 282 8.53 -3.69 32.91
C ALA A 282 9.98 -3.62 32.40
N ALA A 283 10.23 -4.07 31.16
CA ALA A 283 11.54 -3.96 30.53
C ALA A 283 12.00 -2.50 30.43
N VAL A 284 11.15 -1.59 29.96
CA VAL A 284 11.47 -0.16 29.85
C VAL A 284 11.70 0.45 31.24
N ALA A 285 10.89 0.12 32.24
CA ALA A 285 11.07 0.62 33.61
C ALA A 285 12.44 0.24 34.19
N THR A 286 12.92 -0.98 33.91
CA THR A 286 14.23 -1.47 34.38
C THR A 286 15.40 -0.80 33.66
N ILE A 287 15.24 -0.54 32.36
CA ILE A 287 16.27 0.08 31.52
C ILE A 287 16.35 1.59 31.77
N THR A 288 15.22 2.27 32.05
CA THR A 288 15.14 3.73 32.19
C THR A 288 16.21 4.36 33.09
N PRO A 289 16.41 3.92 34.35
CA PRO A 289 17.41 4.53 35.23
C PRO A 289 18.85 4.31 34.73
N LEU A 290 19.14 3.12 34.20
CA LEU A 290 20.47 2.76 33.67
C LEU A 290 20.78 3.52 32.38
N PHE A 291 19.77 3.68 31.53
CA PHE A 291 19.83 4.45 30.30
C PHE A 291 20.05 5.93 30.58
N LYS A 292 19.40 6.49 31.60
CA LYS A 292 19.60 7.89 32.00
C LYS A 292 21.01 8.14 32.50
N ALA A 293 21.55 7.27 33.36
CA ALA A 293 22.91 7.38 33.88
C ALA A 293 23.94 7.35 32.74
N ASP A 294 23.85 6.36 31.85
CA ASP A 294 24.76 6.24 30.71
C ASP A 294 24.64 7.40 29.71
N LEU A 295 23.43 7.92 29.49
CA LEU A 295 23.21 9.07 28.61
C LEU A 295 23.73 10.39 29.18
N ASP A 296 23.94 10.46 30.50
CA ASP A 296 24.55 11.62 31.12
C ASP A 296 26.06 11.68 30.86
N ASP A 297 26.72 10.52 30.81
CA ASP A 297 28.15 10.38 30.53
C ASP A 297 28.50 10.30 29.04
N TRP A 298 27.53 9.99 28.19
CA TRP A 298 27.75 9.80 26.76
C TRP A 298 27.89 11.12 25.99
N ASP A 299 28.99 11.27 25.25
CA ASP A 299 29.11 12.24 24.16
C ASP A 299 28.88 11.57 22.79
N PRO A 300 27.73 11.83 22.13
CA PRO A 300 27.42 11.32 20.81
C PRO A 300 28.45 11.64 19.72
N LEU A 301 29.13 12.78 19.79
CA LEU A 301 30.02 13.22 18.70
C LEU A 301 31.36 12.46 18.70
N GLU A 302 31.83 12.04 19.88
CA GLU A 302 33.08 11.28 20.03
C GLU A 302 32.86 9.77 19.89
N THR A 303 31.72 9.26 20.35
CA THR A 303 31.43 7.81 20.36
C THR A 303 30.09 7.46 19.69
N PRO A 304 30.05 7.37 18.34
CA PRO A 304 28.82 7.13 17.59
C PRO A 304 28.16 5.76 17.82
N SER A 305 28.98 4.73 18.05
CA SER A 305 28.56 3.34 18.28
C SER A 305 28.87 2.91 19.71
N TYR A 306 28.24 3.57 20.68
CA TYR A 306 28.41 3.24 22.09
C TYR A 306 27.65 1.94 22.46
N ARG A 307 27.98 1.36 23.64
CA ARG A 307 27.41 0.08 24.15
C ARG A 307 25.89 0.03 24.13
N LEU A 308 25.23 1.17 24.27
CA LEU A 308 23.77 1.28 24.32
C LEU A 308 23.12 0.77 23.02
N VAL A 309 23.75 1.00 21.87
CA VAL A 309 23.21 0.53 20.59
C VAL A 309 23.22 -1.00 20.57
N GLU A 310 24.32 -1.63 20.96
CA GLU A 310 24.44 -3.09 21.04
C GLU A 310 23.41 -3.68 22.02
N HIS A 311 23.35 -3.14 23.24
CA HIS A 311 22.40 -3.56 24.26
C HIS A 311 20.94 -3.48 23.79
N LEU A 312 20.53 -2.34 23.22
CA LEU A 312 19.16 -2.17 22.72
C LEU A 312 18.88 -3.03 21.48
N THR A 313 19.88 -3.32 20.65
CA THR A 313 19.68 -4.23 19.50
C THR A 313 19.35 -5.65 19.92
N HIS A 314 19.95 -6.15 21.01
CA HIS A 314 19.63 -7.48 21.56
C HIS A 314 18.23 -7.54 22.20
N LEU A 315 17.75 -6.40 22.73
CA LEU A 315 16.45 -6.28 23.39
C LEU A 315 15.31 -5.85 22.46
N LYS A 316 15.53 -5.76 21.14
CA LYS A 316 14.49 -5.40 20.16
C LYS A 316 13.17 -6.18 20.32
N PRO A 317 13.17 -7.50 20.57
CA PRO A 317 11.92 -8.25 20.66
C PRO A 317 11.10 -7.90 21.90
N ILE A 318 11.73 -7.75 23.07
CA ILE A 318 11.01 -7.36 24.30
C ILE A 318 10.54 -5.90 24.29
N LEU A 319 11.25 -5.03 23.57
CA LEU A 319 10.89 -3.63 23.38
C LEU A 319 9.81 -3.42 22.30
N GLY A 320 9.33 -4.49 21.64
CA GLY A 320 8.29 -4.43 20.62
C GLY A 320 8.75 -3.86 19.28
N LEU A 321 10.07 -3.82 19.02
CA LEU A 321 10.67 -3.24 17.81
C LEU A 321 10.70 -4.22 16.61
N GLU A 322 10.42 -5.51 16.77
CA GLU A 322 10.35 -6.47 15.63
C GLU A 322 9.18 -6.19 14.68
N LYS A 323 8.12 -5.54 15.16
CA LYS A 323 6.95 -5.20 14.33
C LYS A 323 7.19 -4.02 13.40
N THR A 324 8.19 -3.18 13.66
CA THR A 324 8.55 -2.05 12.79
C THR A 324 9.44 -2.51 11.63
N SER A 325 10.30 -3.52 11.83
CA SER A 325 11.12 -4.09 10.75
C SER A 325 10.29 -4.85 9.72
N ASN A 326 9.29 -5.64 10.14
CA ASN A 326 8.44 -6.39 9.21
C ASN A 326 7.40 -5.53 8.48
N ALA A 327 7.19 -4.27 8.90
CA ALA A 327 6.33 -3.31 8.19
C ALA A 327 6.94 -2.80 6.89
N LEU A 328 8.25 -3.00 6.67
CA LEU A 328 8.95 -2.64 5.44
C LEU A 328 8.58 -3.55 4.25
N ALA A 329 7.91 -4.68 4.48
CA ALA A 329 7.66 -5.69 3.45
C ALA A 329 6.24 -5.70 2.85
N THR A 330 5.28 -4.91 3.36
CA THR A 330 3.89 -4.96 2.88
C THR A 330 3.25 -3.59 2.61
N SER A 331 3.14 -3.29 1.31
CA SER A 331 2.09 -2.51 0.62
C SER A 331 2.22 -0.97 0.46
N ASN A 332 2.11 -0.57 -0.82
CA ASN A 332 1.89 0.75 -1.43
C ASN A 332 3.08 1.74 -1.45
N LEU A 333 3.57 2.04 -2.66
CA LEU A 333 4.75 2.84 -2.99
C LEU A 333 4.63 4.35 -2.74
N ASP A 334 3.43 4.89 -2.52
CA ASP A 334 3.21 6.35 -2.55
C ASP A 334 3.05 7.03 -1.17
N ILE A 335 3.10 6.27 -0.08
CA ILE A 335 3.06 6.85 1.28
C ILE A 335 4.00 6.03 2.16
N GLU A 336 5.00 6.66 2.76
CA GLU A 336 5.98 6.01 3.62
C GLU A 336 5.25 5.20 4.74
N PRO A 337 5.48 3.88 4.85
CA PRO A 337 4.70 2.98 5.72
C PRO A 337 4.79 3.37 7.20
N GLU A 338 5.89 4.02 7.56
CA GLU A 338 6.16 4.58 8.88
C GLU A 338 5.08 5.59 9.30
N GLN A 339 4.73 6.55 8.45
CA GLN A 339 3.75 7.60 8.77
C GLN A 339 2.30 7.06 8.88
N ARG A 340 2.00 5.89 8.29
CA ARG A 340 0.66 5.30 8.31
C ARG A 340 0.30 4.67 9.66
N ARG A 341 1.26 4.10 10.39
CA ARG A 341 1.01 3.51 11.73
C ARG A 341 0.83 4.61 12.79
N TYR A 342 1.61 5.69 12.70
CA TYR A 342 1.53 6.81 13.64
C TYR A 342 0.22 7.61 13.54
N ARG A 343 -0.44 7.64 12.38
CA ARG A 343 -1.77 8.26 12.28
C ARG A 343 -2.89 7.50 13.00
N LYS A 344 -2.67 6.24 13.41
CA LYS A 344 -3.70 5.39 14.05
C LYS A 344 -3.48 5.15 15.55
N GLN A 345 -2.26 5.26 16.05
CA GLN A 345 -1.96 5.11 17.48
C GLN A 345 -2.15 6.45 18.20
N LYS A 346 -3.07 6.52 19.16
CA LYS A 346 -3.31 7.74 19.98
C LYS A 346 -2.37 7.83 21.19
N THR A 347 -1.67 6.75 21.51
CA THR A 347 -0.79 6.63 22.69
C THR A 347 0.59 6.15 22.27
N THR A 348 1.64 6.77 22.81
CA THR A 348 3.03 6.35 22.60
C THR A 348 3.32 5.06 23.36
N THR A 349 4.15 4.18 22.81
CA THR A 349 4.62 3.01 23.55
C THR A 349 5.59 3.42 24.67
N PRO A 350 5.80 2.58 25.71
CA PRO A 350 6.75 2.90 26.78
C PRO A 350 8.16 3.21 26.26
N TYR A 351 8.62 2.45 25.27
CA TYR A 351 9.91 2.68 24.62
C TYR A 351 9.94 3.99 23.83
N GLU A 352 8.87 4.30 23.09
CA GLU A 352 8.74 5.58 22.38
C GLU A 352 8.81 6.77 23.34
N SER A 353 8.17 6.67 24.51
CA SER A 353 8.24 7.68 25.57
C SER A 353 9.65 7.82 26.14
N LEU A 354 10.38 6.72 26.35
CA LEU A 354 11.78 6.74 26.80
C LEU A 354 12.69 7.44 25.78
N ILE A 355 12.59 7.09 24.51
CA ILE A 355 13.41 7.69 23.45
C ILE A 355 13.06 9.17 23.25
N HIS A 356 11.77 9.52 23.19
CA HIS A 356 11.33 10.90 23.04
C HIS A 356 11.67 11.76 24.28
N GLY A 357 11.58 11.20 25.48
CA GLY A 357 11.77 11.93 26.74
C GLY A 357 13.22 12.09 27.18
N ILE A 358 14.09 11.11 26.92
CA ILE A 358 15.46 11.09 27.46
C ILE A 358 16.50 11.21 26.33
N TRP A 359 16.38 10.40 25.29
CA TRP A 359 17.36 10.36 24.20
C TRP A 359 17.27 11.59 23.28
N LEU A 360 16.05 11.96 22.87
CA LEU A 360 15.84 13.08 21.94
C LEU A 360 16.34 14.43 22.48
N PRO A 361 16.12 14.82 23.75
CA PRO A 361 16.69 16.05 24.29
C PRO A 361 18.22 16.09 24.28
N LYS A 362 18.89 14.97 24.57
CA LYS A 362 20.35 14.86 24.48
C LYS A 362 20.81 15.08 23.05
N LEU A 363 20.19 14.42 22.08
CA LEU A 363 20.53 14.61 20.68
C LEU A 363 20.22 16.03 20.17
N ARG A 364 19.15 16.68 20.66
CA ARG A 364 18.91 18.10 20.36
C ARG A 364 20.07 18.98 20.84
N SER A 365 20.57 18.74 22.06
CA SER A 365 21.70 19.49 22.60
C SER A 365 23.02 19.24 21.87
N THR A 366 23.22 18.05 21.28
CA THR A 366 24.42 17.77 20.48
C THR A 366 24.29 18.28 19.06
N VAL A 367 23.10 18.20 18.45
CA VAL A 367 22.84 18.80 17.14
C VAL A 367 23.01 20.31 17.19
N THR A 368 22.69 20.99 18.29
CA THR A 368 22.97 22.43 18.41
C THR A 368 24.47 22.72 18.47
N ARG A 369 25.27 21.90 19.17
CA ARG A 369 26.73 22.01 19.25
C ARG A 369 27.46 21.55 17.98
N TRP A 370 26.86 20.67 17.19
CA TRP A 370 27.44 20.10 15.98
C TRP A 370 27.71 21.18 14.91
N ASP A 371 28.91 21.11 14.33
CA ASP A 371 29.32 21.92 13.19
C ASP A 371 28.86 21.27 11.87
N VAL A 372 28.14 22.04 11.07
CA VAL A 372 27.56 21.58 9.80
C VAL A 372 28.64 21.14 8.81
N HIS A 373 29.84 21.73 8.88
CA HIS A 373 30.91 21.48 7.91
C HIS A 373 31.59 20.11 8.08
N ASP A 374 31.45 19.47 9.24
CA ASP A 374 31.88 18.09 9.47
C ASP A 374 30.66 17.19 9.72
N PRO A 375 30.07 16.60 8.67
CA PRO A 375 28.87 15.77 8.81
C PRO A 375 29.16 14.35 9.32
N SER A 376 30.42 13.89 9.30
CA SER A 376 30.78 12.49 9.59
C SER A 376 30.33 11.98 10.97
N PRO A 377 30.60 12.67 12.09
CA PRO A 377 30.27 12.16 13.42
C PRO A 377 28.76 12.03 13.64
N LEU A 378 27.99 13.04 13.25
CA LEU A 378 26.54 13.01 13.44
C LEU A 378 25.85 12.00 12.50
N ILE A 379 26.37 11.82 11.28
CA ILE A 379 25.89 10.77 10.37
C ILE A 379 26.15 9.38 10.95
N ALA A 380 27.31 9.14 11.55
CA ALA A 380 27.61 7.88 12.22
C ALA A 380 26.63 7.60 13.38
N VAL A 381 26.27 8.63 14.16
CA VAL A 381 25.28 8.49 15.25
C VAL A 381 23.90 8.16 14.67
N VAL A 382 23.43 8.97 13.72
CA VAL A 382 22.08 8.79 13.15
C VAL A 382 21.94 7.44 12.45
N THR A 383 22.99 6.97 11.75
CA THR A 383 22.98 5.65 11.10
C THR A 383 22.99 4.51 12.13
N ALA A 384 23.79 4.59 13.18
CA ALA A 384 23.84 3.58 14.24
C ALA A 384 22.51 3.45 14.99
N TRP A 385 21.84 4.57 15.24
CA TRP A 385 20.57 4.61 15.96
C TRP A 385 19.33 4.38 15.08
N ARG A 386 19.42 4.55 13.75
CA ARG A 386 18.31 4.35 12.81
C ARG A 386 17.45 3.10 13.07
N PRO A 387 17.99 1.87 13.26
CA PRO A 387 17.17 0.68 13.46
C PRO A 387 16.51 0.59 14.85
N LEU A 388 16.85 1.50 15.77
CA LEU A 388 16.32 1.57 17.13
C LEU A 388 15.32 2.74 17.31
N LEU A 389 15.26 3.67 16.36
CA LEU A 389 14.43 4.86 16.49
C LEU A 389 13.00 4.62 16.01
N PRO A 390 12.00 5.05 16.80
CA PRO A 390 10.63 5.17 16.32
C PRO A 390 10.58 6.16 15.14
N PRO A 391 9.85 5.84 14.05
CA PRO A 391 9.85 6.71 12.89
C PRO A 391 9.43 8.16 13.11
N PHE A 392 8.48 8.43 14.00
CA PHE A 392 8.09 9.81 14.31
C PHE A 392 9.21 10.59 15.01
N VAL A 393 10.05 9.92 15.81
CA VAL A 393 11.22 10.55 16.44
C VAL A 393 12.28 10.81 15.38
N TYR A 394 12.49 9.87 14.46
CA TYR A 394 13.41 10.05 13.33
C TYR A 394 12.99 11.23 12.44
N SER A 395 11.71 11.32 12.08
CA SER A 395 11.19 12.46 11.31
C SER A 395 11.29 13.76 12.10
N ASN A 396 11.00 13.75 13.42
CA ASN A 396 11.16 14.93 14.28
C ASN A 396 12.62 15.42 14.30
N LEU A 397 13.56 14.51 14.46
CA LEU A 397 14.99 14.82 14.48
C LEU A 397 15.45 15.45 13.16
N LEU A 398 15.06 14.85 12.03
CA LEU A 398 15.42 15.38 10.72
C LEU A 398 14.73 16.71 10.44
N ASP A 399 13.40 16.76 10.52
CA ASP A 399 12.61 17.92 10.12
C ASP A 399 12.79 19.13 11.03
N GLN A 400 12.95 18.93 12.34
CA GLN A 400 13.01 20.03 13.31
C GLN A 400 14.42 20.42 13.74
N GLN A 401 15.42 19.55 13.58
CA GLN A 401 16.78 19.80 14.09
C GLN A 401 17.80 19.87 12.96
N ILE A 402 17.91 18.81 12.15
CA ILE A 402 18.99 18.70 11.16
C ILE A 402 18.69 19.55 9.91
N VAL A 403 17.50 19.41 9.31
CA VAL A 403 17.12 20.14 8.10
C VAL A 403 17.15 21.65 8.33
N PRO A 404 16.61 22.23 9.42
CA PRO A 404 16.70 23.65 9.68
C PRO A 404 18.15 24.17 9.76
N LYS A 405 19.04 23.47 10.46
CA LYS A 405 20.47 23.84 10.51
C LYS A 405 21.13 23.76 9.14
N LEU A 406 20.82 22.74 8.34
CA LEU A 406 21.32 22.62 6.97
C LEU A 406 20.78 23.75 6.08
N THR A 407 19.50 24.12 6.21
CA THR A 407 18.92 25.24 5.45
C THR A 407 19.51 26.59 5.87
N ASP A 408 19.79 26.79 7.15
CA ASP A 408 20.43 28.01 7.66
C ASP A 408 21.88 28.12 7.17
N ALA A 409 22.62 27.01 7.20
CA ALA A 409 23.96 26.92 6.61
C ALA A 409 23.92 27.22 5.10
N LEU A 410 22.98 26.62 4.36
CA LEU A 410 22.77 26.91 2.93
C LEU A 410 22.41 28.38 2.68
N ALA A 411 21.60 28.99 3.55
CA ALA A 411 21.22 30.39 3.42
C ALA A 411 22.43 31.32 3.64
N SER A 412 23.29 31.01 4.61
CA SER A 412 24.49 31.77 4.94
C SER A 412 25.63 31.63 3.92
N TRP A 413 25.68 30.49 3.22
CA TRP A 413 26.72 30.19 2.23
C TRP A 413 26.76 31.24 1.11
N ASN A 414 27.93 31.86 0.89
CA ASN A 414 28.13 32.82 -0.19
C ASN A 414 29.54 32.67 -0.79
N PRO A 415 29.68 32.26 -2.06
CA PRO A 415 30.99 32.02 -2.66
C PRO A 415 31.81 33.28 -2.89
N ARG A 416 31.19 34.47 -2.91
CA ARG A 416 31.91 35.75 -3.11
C ARG A 416 32.70 36.23 -1.88
N LYS A 417 32.32 35.83 -0.66
CA LYS A 417 33.07 36.18 0.56
C LYS A 417 34.42 35.45 0.67
N ARG A 418 34.68 34.48 -0.22
CA ARG A 418 35.89 33.64 -0.27
C ARG A 418 37.18 34.37 -0.68
N ARG A 419 37.09 35.62 -1.16
CA ARG A 419 38.26 36.33 -1.71
C ARG A 419 39.10 37.11 -0.70
N HIS A 420 38.55 37.54 0.43
CA HIS A 420 39.22 38.62 1.16
C HIS A 420 40.26 38.22 2.22
N HIS A 421 40.17 37.11 2.98
CA HIS A 421 41.19 36.90 4.04
C HIS A 421 41.55 35.49 4.56
N HIS A 422 41.01 34.36 4.08
CA HIS A 422 41.44 33.04 4.60
C HIS A 422 41.66 32.00 3.51
N LYS A 423 42.77 31.24 3.66
CA LYS A 423 43.14 30.05 2.88
C LYS A 423 41.91 29.26 2.48
N SER A 424 41.77 29.02 1.18
CA SER A 424 40.81 28.14 0.54
C SER A 424 40.65 26.81 1.31
N SER A 425 39.56 26.69 2.07
CA SER A 425 39.08 25.39 2.54
C SER A 425 38.02 24.93 1.56
N SER A 426 38.30 23.86 0.82
CA SER A 426 37.30 23.11 0.03
C SER A 426 36.15 22.57 0.89
N SER A 427 36.26 22.62 2.23
CA SER A 427 35.28 22.07 3.17
C SER A 427 34.03 22.95 3.35
N ASP A 428 34.01 24.19 2.83
CA ASP A 428 32.84 25.10 2.87
C ASP A 428 31.98 25.03 1.59
N ALA A 429 32.18 24.02 0.74
CA ALA A 429 31.34 23.80 -0.43
C ALA A 429 30.14 22.91 -0.05
N PRO A 430 28.89 23.25 -0.40
CA PRO A 430 27.75 22.48 0.11
C PRO A 430 27.76 21.01 -0.29
N HIS A 431 28.44 20.63 -1.37
CA HIS A 431 28.55 19.22 -1.74
C HIS A 431 29.34 18.38 -0.71
N THR A 432 30.26 18.96 0.07
CA THR A 432 31.04 18.22 1.07
C THR A 432 30.21 17.91 2.31
N TRP A 433 29.37 18.85 2.75
CA TRP A 433 28.60 18.71 3.98
C TRP A 433 27.14 18.34 3.78
N LEU A 434 26.49 18.72 2.67
CA LEU A 434 25.07 18.44 2.41
C LEU A 434 24.84 17.05 1.81
N PHE A 435 25.71 16.62 0.90
CA PHE A 435 25.46 15.40 0.11
C PHE A 435 25.54 14.11 0.94
N PRO A 436 26.43 14.01 1.95
CA PRO A 436 26.42 12.88 2.87
C PRO A 436 25.08 12.67 3.60
N TRP A 437 24.25 13.72 3.75
CA TRP A 437 22.93 13.61 4.38
C TRP A 437 21.84 13.07 3.45
N LEU A 438 22.01 13.18 2.13
CA LEU A 438 20.97 12.81 1.16
C LEU A 438 20.47 11.35 1.29
N PRO A 439 21.33 10.34 1.54
CA PRO A 439 20.86 8.96 1.72
C PRO A 439 20.02 8.74 2.99
N LEU A 440 20.09 9.64 3.97
CA LEU A 440 19.39 9.55 5.25
C LEU A 440 18.07 10.34 5.24
N LEU A 441 17.92 11.29 4.35
CA LEU A 441 16.75 12.16 4.31
C LEU A 441 15.53 11.42 3.71
N PRO A 442 14.33 11.68 4.26
CA PRO A 442 13.08 11.19 3.69
C PRO A 442 12.88 11.63 2.24
N SER A 443 12.16 10.81 1.49
CA SER A 443 11.91 11.01 0.06
C SER A 443 11.31 12.38 -0.30
N TYR A 444 10.54 13.00 0.59
CA TYR A 444 9.94 14.32 0.35
C TYR A 444 10.96 15.46 0.34
N HIS A 445 12.09 15.36 1.05
CA HIS A 445 13.16 16.35 1.01
C HIS A 445 14.06 16.24 -0.22
N LEU A 446 14.05 15.06 -0.87
CA LEU A 446 14.88 14.71 -2.03
C LEU A 446 14.22 15.04 -3.37
N ASN A 447 12.98 15.51 -3.38
CA ASN A 447 12.26 15.83 -4.60
C ASN A 447 12.57 17.27 -5.05
N PRO A 448 13.35 17.51 -6.13
CA PRO A 448 13.69 18.86 -6.58
C PRO A 448 12.51 19.64 -7.20
N LYS A 449 11.38 18.95 -7.43
CA LYS A 449 10.13 19.50 -7.98
C LYS A 449 9.07 19.76 -6.91
N ALA A 450 9.31 19.35 -5.66
CA ALA A 450 8.38 19.63 -4.56
C ALA A 450 8.36 21.14 -4.27
N SER A 451 7.28 21.61 -3.64
CA SER A 451 7.14 23.01 -3.22
C SER A 451 8.00 23.36 -2.01
N THR A 452 8.37 22.35 -1.21
CA THR A 452 9.13 22.48 0.03
C THR A 452 10.13 21.33 0.11
N GLY A 453 11.34 21.60 0.61
CA GLY A 453 12.37 20.58 0.78
C GLY A 453 13.79 21.13 0.64
N LEU A 454 14.75 20.45 1.29
CA LEU A 454 16.14 20.85 1.34
C LEU A 454 16.78 21.01 -0.05
N LEU A 455 16.48 20.10 -1.00
CA LEU A 455 17.02 20.20 -2.36
C LEU A 455 16.43 21.36 -3.16
N VAL A 456 15.19 21.76 -2.88
CA VAL A 456 14.55 22.93 -3.52
C VAL A 456 15.24 24.22 -3.06
N ASP A 457 15.51 24.32 -1.76
CA ASP A 457 16.25 25.43 -1.18
C ASP A 457 17.70 25.47 -1.67
N ALA A 458 18.36 24.30 -1.75
CA ALA A 458 19.68 24.16 -2.35
C ALA A 458 19.69 24.62 -3.82
N LYS A 459 18.71 24.19 -4.63
CA LYS A 459 18.55 24.62 -6.04
C LYS A 459 18.28 26.12 -6.15
N ARG A 460 17.45 26.70 -5.28
CA ARG A 460 17.19 28.15 -5.24
C ARG A 460 18.46 28.93 -4.88
N LYS A 461 19.23 28.44 -3.92
CA LYS A 461 20.49 29.05 -3.53
C LYS A 461 21.54 28.94 -4.63
N LEU A 462 21.66 27.78 -5.28
CA LEU A 462 22.53 27.58 -6.43
C LEU A 462 22.18 28.58 -7.55
N ARG A 463 20.90 28.74 -7.90
CA ARG A 463 20.47 29.75 -8.89
C ARG A 463 20.93 31.17 -8.53
N ARG A 464 20.67 31.62 -7.30
CA ARG A 464 21.12 32.95 -6.82
C ARG A 464 22.64 33.10 -6.85
N VAL A 465 23.36 32.02 -6.55
CA VAL A 465 24.81 32.00 -6.59
C VAL A 465 25.30 32.11 -8.03
N LEU A 466 24.69 31.40 -8.98
CA LEU A 466 25.03 31.50 -10.41
C LEU A 466 24.73 32.89 -10.97
N ASP A 467 23.58 33.48 -10.62
CA ASP A 467 23.21 34.85 -11.00
C ASP A 467 24.25 35.88 -10.54
N THR A 468 24.93 35.56 -9.43
CA THR A 468 25.87 36.46 -8.80
C THR A 468 27.30 35.97 -8.78
N CYS A 469 27.58 34.92 -9.56
CA CYS A 469 28.89 34.30 -9.62
C CYS A 469 29.88 35.27 -10.28
N ASP A 470 31.11 35.24 -9.80
CA ASP A 470 32.23 35.83 -10.53
C ASP A 470 32.61 34.85 -11.65
N VAL A 471 32.70 35.36 -12.88
CA VAL A 471 32.99 34.55 -14.07
C VAL A 471 34.43 34.02 -14.03
N SER A 472 35.32 34.71 -13.31
CA SER A 472 36.75 34.37 -13.22
C SER A 472 37.08 33.11 -12.39
N SER A 473 36.11 32.50 -11.69
CA SER A 473 36.37 31.30 -10.90
C SER A 473 35.26 30.26 -11.01
N LEU A 474 35.63 29.01 -11.20
CA LEU A 474 34.69 27.89 -11.18
C LEU A 474 34.17 27.62 -9.76
N LEU A 475 32.89 27.29 -9.66
CA LEU A 475 32.29 26.87 -8.40
C LEU A 475 32.71 25.41 -8.10
N PRO A 476 33.32 25.13 -6.93
CA PRO A 476 33.69 23.77 -6.55
C PRO A 476 32.47 22.83 -6.47
N GLY A 477 32.58 21.65 -7.07
CA GLY A 477 31.59 20.58 -6.98
C GLY A 477 30.38 20.70 -7.92
N LEU A 478 30.41 21.57 -8.94
CA LEU A 478 29.34 21.68 -9.95
C LEU A 478 28.95 20.33 -10.60
N GLU A 479 29.91 19.43 -10.79
CA GLU A 479 29.64 18.09 -11.32
C GLU A 479 28.77 17.26 -10.39
N HIS A 480 29.00 17.34 -9.08
CA HIS A 480 28.19 16.64 -8.09
C HIS A 480 26.75 17.18 -8.11
N TRP A 481 26.56 18.49 -8.31
CA TRP A 481 25.23 19.07 -8.51
C TRP A 481 24.54 18.61 -9.80
N ARG A 482 25.30 18.41 -10.89
CA ARG A 482 24.78 17.83 -12.14
C ARG A 482 24.27 16.41 -11.92
N ASN A 483 24.96 15.61 -11.10
CA ASN A 483 24.53 14.26 -10.77
C ASN A 483 23.25 14.24 -9.91
N LEU A 484 23.09 15.19 -9.00
CA LEU A 484 21.90 15.25 -8.13
C LEU A 484 20.62 15.72 -8.83
N PHE A 485 20.70 16.79 -9.63
CA PHE A 485 19.51 17.36 -10.27
C PHE A 485 19.17 16.71 -11.61
N GLY A 486 20.09 15.91 -12.15
CA GLY A 486 20.02 15.40 -13.52
C GLY A 486 20.47 16.44 -14.54
N THR A 487 20.96 15.95 -15.68
CA THR A 487 21.56 16.77 -16.74
C THR A 487 20.58 17.82 -17.28
N LYS A 488 19.35 17.42 -17.62
CA LYS A 488 18.34 18.32 -18.22
C LYS A 488 18.01 19.54 -17.36
N ASP A 489 17.75 19.32 -16.07
CA ASP A 489 17.38 20.37 -15.13
C ASP A 489 18.58 21.28 -14.82
N PHE A 490 19.77 20.69 -14.68
CA PHE A 490 21.01 21.43 -14.46
C PHE A 490 21.35 22.31 -15.65
N ASP A 491 21.33 21.78 -16.87
CA ASP A 491 21.60 22.52 -18.11
C ASP A 491 20.63 23.68 -18.28
N ALA A 492 19.33 23.46 -18.03
CA ALA A 492 18.33 24.53 -18.05
C ALA A 492 18.61 25.63 -17.02
N THR A 493 19.15 25.30 -15.84
CA THR A 493 19.56 26.32 -14.86
C THR A 493 20.81 27.09 -15.30
N MET A 494 21.81 26.42 -15.87
CA MET A 494 23.00 27.10 -16.42
C MET A 494 22.62 28.06 -17.55
N LEU A 495 21.75 27.63 -18.45
CA LEU A 495 21.28 28.46 -19.57
C LEU A 495 20.50 29.70 -19.12
N ARG A 496 19.70 29.60 -18.06
CA ARG A 496 18.87 30.73 -17.59
C ARG A 496 19.62 31.71 -16.69
N HIS A 497 20.56 31.22 -15.89
CA HIS A 497 21.19 32.01 -14.82
C HIS A 497 22.66 32.36 -15.11
N LEU A 498 23.43 31.43 -15.70
CA LEU A 498 24.86 31.66 -15.98
C LEU A 498 25.09 32.29 -17.36
N LEU A 499 24.39 31.83 -18.41
CA LEU A 499 24.58 32.35 -19.78
C LEU A 499 24.37 33.88 -19.90
N PRO A 500 23.32 34.49 -19.31
CA PRO A 500 23.15 35.94 -19.37
C PRO A 500 24.26 36.70 -18.63
N ARG A 501 24.86 36.09 -17.60
CA ARG A 501 26.00 36.67 -16.87
C ARG A 501 27.29 36.59 -17.68
N LEU A 502 27.53 35.50 -18.41
CA LEU A 502 28.65 35.40 -19.34
C LEU A 502 28.55 36.45 -20.46
N SER A 503 27.36 36.64 -21.05
CA SER A 503 27.14 37.70 -22.05
C SER A 503 27.29 39.10 -21.45
N SER A 504 26.76 39.34 -20.24
CA SER A 504 26.95 40.62 -19.54
C SER A 504 28.42 40.91 -19.21
N HIS A 505 29.22 39.89 -18.90
CA HIS A 505 30.65 40.05 -18.64
C HIS A 505 31.39 40.38 -19.93
N LEU A 506 31.17 39.63 -21.01
CA LEU A 506 31.77 39.91 -22.33
C LEU A 506 31.35 41.27 -22.90
N SER A 507 30.11 41.69 -22.72
CA SER A 507 29.70 43.02 -23.19
C SER A 507 30.37 44.15 -22.41
N GLN A 508 30.52 44.02 -21.08
CA GLN A 508 31.00 45.09 -20.20
C GLN A 508 32.52 45.19 -20.03
N THR A 509 33.23 44.05 -20.07
CA THR A 509 34.67 44.02 -19.73
C THR A 509 35.57 43.70 -20.92
N PHE A 510 35.03 43.14 -22.00
CA PHE A 510 35.84 42.73 -23.14
C PHE A 510 35.79 43.79 -24.24
N ASP A 511 36.89 44.50 -24.46
CA ASP A 511 37.07 45.41 -25.59
C ASP A 511 38.23 44.93 -26.46
N ILE A 512 38.09 45.08 -27.77
CA ILE A 512 39.10 44.66 -28.74
C ILE A 512 39.93 45.89 -29.10
N ASN A 513 41.17 45.92 -28.64
CA ASN A 513 42.11 47.00 -28.89
C ASN A 513 43.34 46.41 -29.61
N PRO A 514 43.58 46.74 -30.89
CA PRO A 514 44.71 46.18 -31.65
C PRO A 514 46.10 46.44 -31.05
N ALA A 515 46.26 47.48 -30.23
CA ALA A 515 47.53 47.86 -29.61
C ALA A 515 47.79 47.25 -28.21
N ASP A 516 46.73 46.87 -27.47
CA ASP A 516 46.83 46.29 -26.13
C ASP A 516 45.61 45.39 -25.86
N GLN A 517 45.76 44.10 -26.16
CA GLN A 517 44.66 43.15 -26.15
C GLN A 517 44.62 42.36 -24.84
N ASP A 518 43.58 42.57 -24.03
CA ASP A 518 43.31 41.74 -22.85
C ASP A 518 42.43 40.53 -23.20
N ILE A 519 42.98 39.33 -23.03
CA ILE A 519 42.29 38.04 -23.28
C ILE A 519 41.65 37.51 -22.00
N SER A 520 42.03 38.05 -20.83
CA SER A 520 41.57 37.56 -19.52
C SER A 520 40.04 37.44 -19.43
N PRO A 521 39.23 38.41 -19.93
CA PRO A 521 37.77 38.28 -19.91
C PRO A 521 37.22 37.10 -20.73
N LEU A 522 37.91 36.75 -21.82
CA LEU A 522 37.55 35.65 -22.72
C LEU A 522 37.99 34.31 -22.13
N GLU A 523 39.18 34.24 -21.54
CA GLU A 523 39.68 33.06 -20.81
C GLU A 523 38.76 32.69 -19.64
N HIS A 524 38.31 33.69 -18.86
CA HIS A 524 37.33 33.48 -17.79
C HIS A 524 36.04 32.85 -18.29
N VAL A 525 35.59 33.19 -19.50
CA VAL A 525 34.38 32.62 -20.11
C VAL A 525 34.64 31.21 -20.65
N PHE A 526 35.83 30.94 -21.20
CA PHE A 526 36.23 29.61 -21.66
C PHE A 526 36.33 28.58 -20.51
N LEU A 527 36.61 29.00 -19.28
CA LEU A 527 36.55 28.09 -18.12
C LEU A 527 35.19 27.39 -17.98
N TRP A 528 34.10 28.02 -18.44
CA TRP A 528 32.74 27.50 -18.34
C TRP A 528 32.30 26.65 -19.54
N GLN A 529 33.14 26.49 -20.55
CA GLN A 529 32.80 25.87 -21.82
C GLN A 529 32.31 24.41 -21.67
N SER A 530 32.87 23.66 -20.72
CA SER A 530 32.52 22.24 -20.49
C SER A 530 31.09 22.02 -19.98
N TYR A 531 30.43 23.07 -19.49
CA TYR A 531 29.06 23.01 -18.95
C TYR A 531 27.98 23.37 -19.98
N PHE A 532 28.35 23.78 -21.19
CA PHE A 532 27.42 24.16 -22.26
C PHE A 532 27.62 23.30 -23.51
N THR A 533 26.56 23.17 -24.31
CA THR A 533 26.71 22.61 -25.65
C THR A 533 27.48 23.59 -26.55
N PRO A 534 28.39 23.10 -27.41
CA PRO A 534 29.20 23.97 -28.29
C PRO A 534 28.36 24.94 -29.13
N ALA A 535 27.16 24.53 -29.56
CA ALA A 535 26.25 25.37 -30.34
C ALA A 535 25.73 26.59 -29.56
N ILE A 536 25.39 26.43 -28.27
CA ILE A 536 24.87 27.54 -27.47
C ILE A 536 26.00 28.51 -27.13
N PHE A 537 27.18 27.98 -26.83
CA PHE A 537 28.36 28.79 -26.56
C PHE A 537 28.86 29.52 -27.81
N ALA A 538 28.77 28.92 -28.99
CA ALA A 538 29.03 29.58 -30.27
C ALA A 538 28.07 30.77 -30.49
N ARG A 539 26.77 30.62 -30.22
CA ARG A 539 25.80 31.73 -30.32
C ARG A 539 26.12 32.89 -29.39
N LEU A 540 26.65 32.63 -28.19
CA LEU A 540 27.12 33.67 -27.28
C LEU A 540 28.25 34.48 -27.93
N LEU A 541 29.23 33.82 -28.53
CA LEU A 541 30.33 34.48 -29.22
C LEU A 541 29.84 35.28 -30.44
N VAL A 542 28.93 34.72 -31.24
CA VAL A 542 28.30 35.41 -32.39
C VAL A 542 27.57 36.68 -31.95
N ALA A 543 26.94 36.68 -30.77
CA ALA A 543 26.21 37.84 -30.27
C ALA A 543 27.11 38.93 -29.67
N GLU A 544 28.19 38.58 -28.98
CA GLU A 544 28.96 39.54 -28.16
C GLU A 544 30.40 39.79 -28.66
N PHE A 545 31.07 38.76 -29.21
CA PHE A 545 32.47 38.83 -29.62
C PHE A 545 32.62 39.28 -31.08
N PHE A 546 31.94 38.61 -32.02
CA PHE A 546 32.09 38.88 -33.44
C PHE A 546 31.67 40.30 -33.89
N PRO A 547 30.62 40.93 -33.33
CA PRO A 547 30.29 42.31 -33.68
C PRO A 547 31.41 43.30 -33.35
N LYS A 548 32.08 43.10 -32.19
CA LYS A 548 33.24 43.90 -31.78
C LYS A 548 34.44 43.66 -32.69
N LEU A 549 34.66 42.40 -33.11
CA LEU A 549 35.75 42.04 -34.02
C LEU A 549 35.55 42.70 -35.39
N HIS A 550 34.34 42.60 -35.95
CA HIS A 550 33.99 43.19 -37.24
C HIS A 550 34.05 44.72 -37.21
N SER A 551 33.64 45.38 -36.12
CA SER A 551 33.73 46.84 -36.00
C SER A 551 35.17 47.33 -35.97
N VAL A 552 36.05 46.66 -35.23
CA VAL A 552 37.47 47.03 -35.16
C VAL A 552 38.16 46.74 -36.49
N LEU A 553 37.82 45.63 -37.14
CA LEU A 553 38.32 45.31 -38.47
C LEU A 553 37.93 46.37 -39.50
N HIS A 554 36.67 46.80 -39.52
CA HIS A 554 36.21 47.88 -40.41
C HIS A 554 36.92 49.20 -40.10
N GLN A 555 37.02 49.58 -38.82
CA GLN A 555 37.74 50.80 -38.40
C GLN A 555 39.22 50.77 -38.81
N TRP A 556 39.88 49.61 -38.70
CA TRP A 556 41.29 49.46 -39.06
C TRP A 556 41.47 49.50 -40.59
N LEU A 557 40.58 48.87 -41.36
CA LEU A 557 40.59 48.89 -42.83
C LEU A 557 40.27 50.26 -43.45
N THR A 558 39.46 51.09 -42.78
CA THR A 558 39.16 52.46 -43.22
C THR A 558 40.25 53.47 -42.83
N SER A 559 41.23 53.07 -42.01
CA SER A 559 42.32 53.96 -41.59
C SER A 559 43.37 54.15 -42.72
N PRO A 560 43.90 55.37 -42.91
CA PRO A 560 44.82 55.68 -44.02
C PRO A 560 46.21 55.06 -43.90
N GLU A 561 46.57 54.47 -42.75
CA GLU A 561 47.85 53.80 -42.48
C GLU A 561 47.70 52.27 -42.33
N ALA A 562 46.59 51.69 -42.83
CA ALA A 562 46.29 50.27 -42.65
C ALA A 562 47.28 49.33 -43.38
N SER A 563 47.95 48.47 -42.61
CA SER A 563 48.85 47.41 -43.06
C SER A 563 48.11 46.07 -43.20
N PHE A 564 47.85 45.62 -44.43
CA PHE A 564 47.12 44.37 -44.67
C PHE A 564 47.83 43.12 -44.14
N GLU A 565 49.16 43.16 -44.01
CA GLU A 565 49.96 42.07 -43.41
C GLU A 565 49.70 41.94 -41.90
N GLU A 566 49.62 43.05 -41.18
CA GLU A 566 49.33 43.05 -39.74
C GLU A 566 47.87 42.69 -39.46
N ILE A 567 46.94 43.11 -40.32
CA ILE A 567 45.52 42.72 -40.25
C ILE A 567 45.35 41.22 -40.48
N GLY A 568 46.08 40.65 -41.45
CA GLY A 568 46.08 39.20 -41.70
C GLY A 568 46.66 38.39 -40.53
N ALA A 569 47.77 38.85 -39.95
CA ALA A 569 48.37 38.24 -38.77
C ALA A 569 47.44 38.30 -37.55
N TRP A 570 46.78 39.44 -37.33
CA TRP A 570 45.80 39.65 -36.26
C TRP A 570 44.57 38.76 -36.40
N TYR A 571 44.01 38.63 -37.60
CA TYR A 571 42.91 37.69 -37.88
C TYR A 571 43.31 36.23 -37.58
N SER A 572 44.50 35.83 -38.04
CA SER A 572 45.01 34.46 -37.85
C SER A 572 45.23 34.14 -36.38
N TRP A 573 45.70 35.12 -35.63
CA TRP A 573 45.86 35.04 -34.19
C TRP A 573 44.52 34.87 -33.46
N TRP A 574 43.50 35.68 -33.76
CA TRP A 574 42.17 35.52 -33.17
C TRP A 574 41.53 34.16 -33.47
N LYS A 575 41.77 33.61 -34.65
CA LYS A 575 41.35 32.25 -35.00
C LYS A 575 42.03 31.20 -34.12
N SER A 576 43.29 31.40 -33.75
CA SER A 576 44.04 30.50 -32.85
C SER A 576 43.60 30.55 -31.38
N VAL A 577 43.08 31.71 -30.93
CA VAL A 577 42.61 31.91 -29.54
C VAL A 577 41.30 31.16 -29.26
N ILE A 578 40.49 30.87 -30.28
CA ILE A 578 39.22 30.17 -30.11
C ILE A 578 39.46 28.65 -30.06
N PRO A 579 38.96 27.93 -29.03
CA PRO A 579 39.08 26.48 -28.90
C PRO A 579 38.55 25.70 -30.13
N GLU A 580 39.24 24.63 -30.51
CA GLU A 580 38.91 23.80 -31.69
C GLU A 580 37.46 23.28 -31.72
N SER A 581 36.89 23.00 -30.55
CA SER A 581 35.50 22.55 -30.40
C SER A 581 34.47 23.59 -30.83
N LEU A 582 34.81 24.88 -30.75
CA LEU A 582 33.96 25.98 -31.21
C LEU A 582 34.23 26.31 -32.69
N GLN A 583 35.46 26.10 -33.15
CA GLN A 583 35.80 26.25 -34.58
C GLN A 583 35.06 25.24 -35.48
N ARG A 584 34.68 24.07 -34.95
CA ARG A 584 33.89 23.07 -35.71
C ARG A 584 32.44 23.50 -35.94
N VAL A 585 31.95 24.54 -35.26
CA VAL A 585 30.57 25.02 -35.39
C VAL A 585 30.46 25.95 -36.58
N GLN A 586 29.52 25.65 -37.50
CA GLN A 586 29.34 26.40 -38.75
C GLN A 586 29.04 27.89 -38.54
N ASP A 587 28.33 28.24 -37.46
CA ASP A 587 28.01 29.63 -37.12
C ASP A 587 29.28 30.47 -36.89
N VAL A 588 30.29 29.91 -36.22
CA VAL A 588 31.55 30.57 -35.90
C VAL A 588 32.41 30.71 -37.17
N THR A 589 32.50 29.65 -37.98
CA THR A 589 33.24 29.71 -39.25
C THR A 589 32.62 30.70 -40.22
N ALA A 590 31.30 30.79 -40.29
CA ALA A 590 30.61 31.74 -41.15
C ALA A 590 30.92 33.20 -40.78
N GLU A 591 31.02 33.53 -39.48
CA GLU A 591 31.44 34.87 -39.05
C GLU A 591 32.90 35.18 -39.38
N PHE A 592 33.79 34.19 -39.24
CA PHE A 592 35.18 34.32 -39.67
C PHE A 592 35.34 34.45 -41.19
N ASP A 593 34.50 33.78 -41.97
CA ASP A 593 34.47 33.90 -43.42
C ASP A 593 33.93 35.28 -43.85
N LYS A 594 32.97 35.85 -43.12
CA LYS A 594 32.52 37.24 -43.34
C LYS A 594 33.66 38.24 -43.09
N ALA A 595 34.44 38.05 -42.02
CA ALA A 595 35.61 38.89 -41.74
C ALA A 595 36.65 38.78 -42.87
N LEU A 596 36.92 37.57 -43.39
CA LEU A 596 37.80 37.39 -44.55
C LEU A 596 37.26 38.04 -45.82
N ARG A 597 35.95 37.97 -46.06
CA ARG A 597 35.30 38.66 -47.19
C ARG A 597 35.49 40.17 -47.07
N THR A 598 35.29 40.76 -45.90
CA THR A 598 35.51 42.21 -45.70
C THR A 598 36.96 42.62 -45.92
N ILE A 599 37.94 41.76 -45.59
CA ILE A 599 39.37 42.01 -45.89
C ILE A 599 39.64 41.92 -47.39
N ASN A 600 39.11 40.90 -48.07
CA ASN A 600 39.27 40.72 -49.51
C ASN A 600 38.59 41.84 -50.32
N ASP A 601 37.41 42.28 -49.89
CA ASP A 601 36.68 43.39 -50.51
C ASP A 601 37.46 44.70 -50.35
N ALA A 602 38.10 44.94 -49.19
CA ALA A 602 38.98 46.08 -48.98
C ALA A 602 40.23 46.06 -49.88
N LEU A 603 40.85 44.89 -50.05
CA LEU A 603 41.98 44.70 -50.97
C LEU A 603 41.58 44.97 -52.43
N ASN A 604 40.43 44.44 -52.86
CA ASN A 604 39.90 44.68 -54.21
C ASN A 604 39.62 46.17 -54.47
N LEU A 605 39.10 46.90 -53.48
CA LEU A 605 38.87 48.35 -53.59
C LEU A 605 40.17 49.16 -53.62
N GLN A 606 41.20 48.73 -52.87
CA GLN A 606 42.53 49.33 -52.93
C GLN A 606 43.18 49.14 -54.31
N GLU A 607 43.06 47.95 -54.91
CA GLU A 607 43.56 47.67 -56.27
C GLU A 607 42.83 48.49 -57.33
N GLN A 608 41.56 48.84 -57.10
CA GLN A 608 40.74 49.66 -58.00
C GLN A 608 40.92 51.18 -57.80
N GLY A 609 41.67 51.61 -56.78
CA GLY A 609 41.95 53.03 -56.50
C GLY A 609 40.74 53.82 -55.97
N ILE A 610 39.73 53.13 -55.43
CA ILE A 610 38.51 53.72 -54.85
C ILE A 610 38.74 53.96 -53.36
N SER A 611 38.14 55.01 -52.79
CA SER A 611 38.30 55.32 -51.37
C SER A 611 37.78 54.17 -50.48
N LEU A 612 38.63 53.69 -49.57
CA LEU A 612 38.35 52.64 -48.57
C LEU A 612 37.14 52.93 -47.65
N SER A 613 36.59 54.14 -47.71
CA SER A 613 35.38 54.56 -46.99
C SER A 613 34.07 54.04 -47.59
N GLU A 614 34.06 53.45 -48.79
CA GLU A 614 32.86 52.81 -49.40
C GLU A 614 32.58 51.39 -48.88
N LEU A 615 33.43 50.86 -47.99
CA LEU A 615 33.20 49.56 -47.37
C LEU A 615 31.90 49.58 -46.55
N PRO A 616 30.97 48.64 -46.78
CA PRO A 616 29.71 48.59 -46.05
C PRO A 616 29.99 48.44 -44.56
N ALA A 617 29.45 49.37 -43.75
CA ALA A 617 29.62 49.31 -42.31
C ALA A 617 29.10 47.95 -41.79
N PRO A 618 29.85 47.26 -40.90
CA PRO A 618 29.38 46.04 -40.29
C PRO A 618 28.05 46.36 -39.59
N ALA A 619 27.03 45.53 -39.79
CA ALA A 619 25.71 45.76 -39.23
C ALA A 619 25.80 45.93 -37.70
N ALA A 620 25.83 47.18 -37.24
CA ALA A 620 26.08 47.54 -35.85
C ALA A 620 24.77 47.47 -35.06
N GLY A 621 24.65 46.44 -34.23
CA GLY A 621 23.62 46.34 -33.20
C GLY A 621 23.55 44.93 -32.61
N PRO A 622 23.43 44.77 -31.28
CA PRO A 622 23.34 43.45 -30.66
C PRO A 622 22.03 42.81 -31.14
N VAL A 623 22.13 41.75 -31.95
CA VAL A 623 20.97 40.92 -32.29
C VAL A 623 20.59 40.17 -31.01
N ARG A 624 19.78 40.82 -30.16
CA ARG A 624 18.99 40.10 -29.15
C ARG A 624 18.20 39.04 -29.92
N PRO A 625 18.17 37.78 -29.48
CA PRO A 625 17.57 36.72 -30.26
C PRO A 625 16.04 36.91 -30.30
N VAL A 626 15.54 37.39 -31.44
CA VAL A 626 14.12 37.29 -31.79
C VAL A 626 13.92 35.89 -32.36
N ILE A 627 13.44 34.99 -31.51
CA ILE A 627 12.65 33.85 -31.96
C ILE A 627 11.36 34.45 -32.54
N THR A 628 11.31 34.69 -33.85
CA THR A 628 10.08 34.75 -34.68
C THR A 628 10.44 35.29 -36.06
N ALA A 629 10.56 34.41 -37.06
CA ALA A 629 10.36 34.75 -38.46
C ALA A 629 10.14 33.47 -39.29
N ALA A 630 8.90 32.99 -39.30
CA ALA A 630 8.31 32.38 -40.48
C ALA A 630 6.92 32.99 -40.63
N SER A 631 6.56 33.33 -41.88
CA SER A 631 5.24 33.75 -42.36
C SER A 631 4.95 35.26 -42.38
N THR A 632 5.23 35.88 -43.53
CA THR A 632 4.54 37.06 -44.05
C THR A 632 3.25 36.67 -44.77
N ALA A 633 2.11 37.31 -44.44
CA ALA A 633 1.15 37.89 -45.40
C ALA A 633 -0.06 38.56 -44.66
N THR A 634 -0.23 39.88 -44.88
CA THR A 634 -1.48 40.68 -45.11
C THR A 634 -2.74 40.43 -44.26
N ALA A 635 -3.56 41.39 -43.80
CA ALA A 635 -3.66 42.85 -43.85
C ALA A 635 -4.81 43.34 -42.91
N THR A 636 -4.76 44.62 -42.52
CA THR A 636 -5.86 45.58 -42.19
C THR A 636 -6.67 45.54 -40.86
N SER A 637 -6.57 46.69 -40.15
CA SER A 637 -7.55 47.48 -39.36
C SER A 637 -8.10 47.03 -37.98
N THR A 638 -7.78 47.90 -37.00
CA THR A 638 -8.32 48.29 -35.65
C THR A 638 -9.82 48.06 -35.29
N PRO A 639 -10.27 48.28 -34.01
CA PRO A 639 -9.59 48.20 -32.69
C PRO A 639 -10.43 47.52 -31.55
N ALA A 640 -9.79 47.37 -30.38
CA ALA A 640 -10.35 47.28 -29.00
C ALA A 640 -11.07 46.01 -28.52
N ALA A 641 -10.47 45.30 -27.55
CA ALA A 641 -10.99 45.11 -26.18
C ALA A 641 -10.23 43.98 -25.43
N SER A 642 -10.07 44.19 -24.12
CA SER A 642 -9.63 43.29 -23.05
C SER A 642 -9.65 41.77 -23.29
N SER A 643 -8.57 41.08 -22.92
CA SER A 643 -8.54 40.19 -21.73
C SER A 643 -7.30 39.29 -21.70
N THR A 644 -6.83 39.05 -20.48
CA THR A 644 -5.88 38.02 -20.01
C THR A 644 -5.94 36.69 -20.78
N SER A 645 -4.80 36.17 -21.25
CA SER A 645 -4.66 34.75 -21.59
C SER A 645 -3.41 34.11 -20.99
N LYS A 646 -3.66 32.91 -20.44
CA LYS A 646 -2.72 31.97 -19.86
C LYS A 646 -2.01 31.20 -20.98
N PHE A 647 -0.78 30.78 -20.69
CA PHE A 647 -0.04 29.67 -21.28
C PHE A 647 -0.76 28.85 -22.36
N ALA A 648 -0.36 29.02 -23.62
CA ALA A 648 -0.61 28.05 -24.69
C ALA A 648 0.49 26.98 -24.66
N GLN A 649 0.13 25.78 -24.21
CA GLN A 649 0.82 24.56 -24.62
C GLN A 649 0.44 24.29 -26.07
N GLN A 650 1.41 23.96 -26.92
CA GLN A 650 1.14 23.38 -28.23
C GLN A 650 0.32 22.10 -28.00
N GLN A 651 -0.98 22.14 -28.30
CA GLN A 651 -1.82 20.95 -28.38
C GLN A 651 -1.43 20.23 -29.67
N GLU A 652 -0.84 19.04 -29.54
CA GLU A 652 -0.86 18.07 -30.62
C GLU A 652 -2.34 17.80 -30.94
N LEU A 653 -2.78 18.16 -32.15
CA LEU A 653 -4.13 17.88 -32.63
C LEU A 653 -4.36 16.38 -32.54
N SER A 654 -5.21 15.95 -31.60
CA SER A 654 -5.51 14.54 -31.42
C SER A 654 -6.42 14.09 -32.55
N PHE A 655 -6.29 12.84 -33.02
CA PHE A 655 -7.22 12.29 -34.01
C PHE A 655 -8.69 12.41 -33.58
N LYS A 656 -8.97 12.42 -32.27
CA LYS A 656 -10.29 12.71 -31.71
C LYS A 656 -10.80 14.11 -32.11
N ASP A 657 -9.93 15.11 -32.15
CA ASP A 657 -10.29 16.49 -32.49
C ASP A 657 -10.67 16.60 -33.98
N VAL A 658 -10.00 15.85 -34.85
CA VAL A 658 -10.34 15.74 -36.28
C VAL A 658 -11.72 15.09 -36.48
N VAL A 659 -12.02 14.05 -35.71
CA VAL A 659 -13.34 13.39 -35.77
C VAL A 659 -14.45 14.28 -35.18
N GLU A 660 -14.13 15.08 -34.15
CA GLU A 660 -15.06 16.04 -33.56
C GLU A 660 -15.37 17.21 -34.53
N GLU A 661 -14.37 17.69 -35.25
CA GLU A 661 -14.54 18.67 -36.34
C GLU A 661 -15.39 18.10 -37.50
N TRP A 662 -15.11 16.86 -37.94
CA TRP A 662 -15.93 16.19 -38.96
C TRP A 662 -17.38 15.97 -38.50
N CYS A 663 -17.60 15.63 -37.23
CA CYS A 663 -18.95 15.52 -36.67
C CYS A 663 -19.66 16.87 -36.69
N ALA A 664 -18.97 17.97 -36.35
CA ALA A 664 -19.52 19.31 -36.37
C ALA A 664 -19.91 19.77 -37.80
N GLU A 665 -19.10 19.43 -38.80
CA GLU A 665 -19.40 19.73 -40.22
C GLU A 665 -20.64 18.96 -40.74
N ASN A 666 -20.93 17.79 -40.18
CA ASN A 666 -22.06 16.94 -40.58
C ASN A 666 -23.29 17.04 -39.64
N ASP A 667 -23.38 18.09 -38.81
CA ASP A 667 -24.44 18.30 -37.82
C ASP A 667 -24.61 17.14 -36.80
N LEU A 668 -23.51 16.44 -36.49
CA LEU A 668 -23.44 15.34 -35.56
C LEU A 668 -22.75 15.75 -34.25
N THR A 669 -23.16 15.11 -33.15
CA THR A 669 -22.57 15.30 -31.83
C THR A 669 -21.88 14.03 -31.36
N LEU A 670 -20.61 14.17 -30.93
CA LEU A 670 -19.81 13.09 -30.35
C LEU A 670 -20.00 13.08 -28.82
N LEU A 671 -20.75 12.10 -28.31
CA LEU A 671 -21.03 11.95 -26.88
C LEU A 671 -20.13 10.88 -26.25
N PRO A 672 -19.29 11.20 -25.24
CA PRO A 672 -18.49 10.20 -24.54
C PRO A 672 -19.37 9.28 -23.69
N MET A 673 -19.23 7.97 -23.87
CA MET A 673 -19.88 6.99 -23.01
C MET A 673 -18.98 6.63 -21.82
N ARG A 674 -19.59 6.39 -20.66
CA ARG A 674 -18.88 5.87 -19.45
C ARG A 674 -18.64 4.36 -19.54
N GLU A 675 -18.40 3.86 -20.75
CA GLU A 675 -18.16 2.44 -21.04
C GLU A 675 -16.92 2.34 -21.92
N ALA A 676 -16.08 1.33 -21.66
CA ALA A 676 -14.89 1.05 -22.43
C ALA A 676 -15.08 -0.24 -23.24
N HIS A 677 -14.44 -0.32 -24.41
CA HIS A 677 -14.46 -1.51 -25.23
C HIS A 677 -13.80 -2.68 -24.49
N THR A 678 -14.41 -3.87 -24.51
CA THR A 678 -13.99 -4.98 -23.64
C THR A 678 -12.73 -5.69 -24.05
N ALA A 679 -12.31 -5.58 -25.31
CA ALA A 679 -11.06 -6.19 -25.79
C ALA A 679 -9.87 -5.23 -25.78
N THR A 680 -10.10 -3.93 -26.05
CA THR A 680 -9.03 -2.93 -26.23
C THR A 680 -8.92 -1.93 -25.07
N GLY A 681 -9.95 -1.79 -24.24
CA GLY A 681 -9.96 -0.83 -23.13
C GLY A 681 -10.12 0.64 -23.54
N SER A 682 -10.27 0.93 -24.83
CA SER A 682 -10.50 2.29 -25.34
C SER A 682 -11.90 2.82 -24.95
N PRO A 683 -12.04 4.12 -24.66
CA PRO A 683 -13.34 4.73 -24.36
C PRO A 683 -14.25 4.66 -25.60
N LEU A 684 -15.53 4.33 -25.37
CA LEU A 684 -16.57 4.36 -26.41
C LEU A 684 -17.18 5.76 -26.51
N PHE A 685 -17.46 6.18 -27.73
CA PHE A 685 -18.14 7.41 -28.07
C PHE A 685 -19.39 7.08 -28.86
N ARG A 686 -20.40 7.93 -28.77
CA ARG A 686 -21.64 7.79 -29.53
C ARG A 686 -21.77 8.98 -30.47
N ILE A 687 -21.88 8.73 -31.77
CA ILE A 687 -22.12 9.76 -32.77
C ILE A 687 -23.62 9.83 -33.02
N THR A 688 -24.24 10.98 -32.74
CA THR A 688 -25.70 11.16 -32.81
C THR A 688 -26.09 12.48 -33.45
N ALA A 689 -27.13 12.48 -34.29
CA ALA A 689 -27.76 13.70 -34.83
C ALA A 689 -28.82 14.30 -33.88
N SER A 690 -29.14 13.63 -32.76
CA SER A 690 -30.21 14.05 -31.85
C SER A 690 -29.66 14.69 -30.59
N VAL A 691 -30.09 15.92 -30.31
CA VAL A 691 -29.82 16.68 -29.08
C VAL A 691 -30.25 15.92 -27.80
N SER A 692 -31.13 14.91 -27.91
CA SER A 692 -31.59 14.10 -26.77
C SER A 692 -30.64 12.97 -26.36
N GLY A 693 -29.55 12.71 -27.11
CA GLY A 693 -28.57 11.66 -26.83
C GLY A 693 -29.07 10.22 -26.98
N LYS A 694 -30.30 10.03 -27.48
CA LYS A 694 -30.91 8.71 -27.76
C LYS A 694 -30.96 8.45 -29.27
N GLY A 695 -30.35 7.34 -29.69
CA GLY A 695 -30.17 6.97 -31.11
C GLY A 695 -28.80 7.40 -31.64
N GLY A 696 -28.16 6.60 -32.49
CA GLY A 696 -26.84 6.86 -33.07
C GLY A 696 -25.85 5.70 -32.90
N VAL A 697 -24.73 5.77 -33.63
CA VAL A 697 -23.73 4.69 -33.77
C VAL A 697 -22.70 4.79 -32.64
N VAL A 698 -22.32 3.65 -32.07
CA VAL A 698 -21.28 3.55 -31.05
C VAL A 698 -19.94 3.28 -31.74
N VAL A 699 -18.93 4.04 -31.34
CA VAL A 699 -17.64 4.13 -32.00
C VAL A 699 -16.51 4.10 -30.97
N PHE A 700 -15.37 3.50 -31.28
CA PHE A 700 -14.14 3.73 -30.52
C PHE A 700 -12.98 4.10 -31.43
N PHE A 701 -11.98 4.78 -30.85
CA PHE A 701 -10.75 5.16 -31.53
C PHE A 701 -9.62 4.22 -31.16
N SER A 702 -8.87 3.76 -32.15
CA SER A 702 -7.65 2.97 -31.97
C SER A 702 -6.62 3.36 -33.03
N GLY A 703 -5.62 4.14 -32.63
CA GLY A 703 -4.74 4.83 -33.57
C GLY A 703 -5.52 5.89 -34.38
N ASP A 704 -5.23 5.98 -35.68
CA ASP A 704 -5.87 6.93 -36.62
C ASP A 704 -7.07 6.31 -37.35
N MET A 705 -7.76 5.34 -36.73
CA MET A 705 -8.92 4.66 -37.31
C MET A 705 -10.13 4.67 -36.38
N VAL A 706 -11.30 4.84 -37.00
CA VAL A 706 -12.62 4.86 -36.37
C VAL A 706 -13.27 3.49 -36.49
N TRP A 707 -13.67 2.88 -35.37
CA TRP A 707 -14.29 1.55 -35.36
C TRP A 707 -15.75 1.66 -34.95
N CYS A 708 -16.69 1.20 -35.79
CA CYS A 708 -18.13 1.38 -35.59
C CYS A 708 -18.84 0.06 -35.26
N GLN A 709 -19.82 0.11 -34.35
CA GLN A 709 -20.64 -1.04 -33.95
C GLN A 709 -21.85 -1.21 -34.89
N LYS A 710 -21.98 -2.37 -35.55
CA LYS A 710 -23.15 -2.67 -36.40
C LYS A 710 -24.40 -2.91 -35.55
N ARG A 711 -25.54 -2.34 -35.97
CA ARG A 711 -26.85 -2.38 -35.27
C ARG A 711 -27.42 -3.79 -35.03
N LYS A 712 -26.86 -4.84 -35.64
CA LYS A 712 -27.36 -6.24 -35.56
C LYS A 712 -26.48 -7.21 -34.74
N ARG A 713 -25.30 -6.81 -34.23
CA ARG A 713 -24.48 -7.63 -33.30
C ARG A 713 -23.77 -6.74 -32.28
N GLU A 714 -24.00 -6.98 -31.00
CA GLU A 714 -23.36 -6.22 -29.91
C GLU A 714 -21.82 -6.38 -29.85
N ASP A 715 -21.25 -7.44 -30.44
CA ASP A 715 -19.80 -7.73 -30.34
C ASP A 715 -19.01 -7.53 -31.65
N GLY A 716 -19.61 -6.97 -32.71
CA GLY A 716 -18.93 -6.74 -34.00
C GLY A 716 -18.59 -5.27 -34.24
N PHE A 717 -17.31 -4.91 -34.16
CA PHE A 717 -16.78 -3.61 -34.59
C PHE A 717 -15.96 -3.78 -35.88
N GLU A 718 -16.22 -2.95 -36.89
CA GLU A 718 -15.46 -2.92 -38.13
C GLU A 718 -14.77 -1.56 -38.29
N PRO A 719 -13.57 -1.50 -38.89
CA PRO A 719 -12.89 -0.23 -39.15
C PRO A 719 -13.58 0.46 -40.31
N VAL A 720 -14.01 1.71 -40.11
CA VAL A 720 -14.71 2.52 -41.10
C VAL A 720 -13.91 3.79 -41.33
N GLY A 721 -13.70 4.15 -42.61
CA GLY A 721 -13.11 5.43 -42.98
C GLY A 721 -14.09 6.58 -42.77
N LEU A 722 -13.59 7.81 -42.64
CA LEU A 722 -14.42 9.02 -42.44
C LEU A 722 -15.23 9.45 -43.69
N ASP A 723 -15.37 8.57 -44.68
CA ASP A 723 -16.07 8.83 -45.94
C ASP A 723 -17.33 7.95 -46.04
N GLY A 724 -18.51 8.59 -46.09
CA GLY A 724 -19.80 8.07 -46.60
C GLY A 724 -20.44 6.85 -45.91
N GLY A 725 -19.66 5.91 -45.37
CA GLY A 725 -20.11 4.61 -44.87
C GLY A 725 -20.70 4.62 -43.46
N LEU A 726 -20.73 5.78 -42.79
CA LEU A 726 -21.38 5.95 -41.48
C LEU A 726 -22.91 6.10 -41.59
N PHE A 727 -23.44 6.35 -42.80
CA PHE A 727 -24.85 6.69 -43.02
C PHE A 727 -25.67 5.64 -43.77
N GLU A 728 -25.06 4.55 -44.25
CA GLU A 728 -25.76 3.43 -44.88
C GLU A 728 -25.65 2.16 -44.02
N GLU A 729 -26.50 2.06 -42.98
CA GLU A 729 -27.29 0.86 -42.57
C GLU A 729 -27.98 0.99 -41.19
#